data_AF-A0A2S7NVV7-F1
#
_entry.id   AF-A0A2S7NVV7-F1
#
_cell.length_a   1.000
_cell.length_b   1.000
_cell.length_c   1.000
_cell.angle_alpha   90.00
_cell.angle_beta   90.00
_cell.angle_gamma   90.00
#
_symmetry.space_group_name_H-M   'P 1'
#
loop_
_entity.id
_entity.type
_entity.pdbx_description
1 polymer ?
#
loop_
_entity_poly.entity_id
_entity_poly.type
_entity_poly.pdbx_seq_one_letter_code
_entity_poly.pdbx_strand_id
1 'polypeptide(L)'
;MLSEQLSNYQNAMSDNTLALSLLNRYIDDNHMTINIAGMILSGFMTEREPFVLSLLHLWRSWSIKLLKEKAKIIVENGAYVLGCVDETDTLRGYTKPTVAHGMAYKEEELPQIFIQVPDKENPTQYNVIEGICLVGRNPSLHPGDLRVVQAVDVPALHHLRDVVVFPQSGERDVPSMCSGGDLDGDDYFVIWDKKLQPKEWNCEPMNYNAPEPVQLNRPVRVHDLMTFFVRYMKNDSLPTIAHAHLASADYLTRGVKDPKCLELAELHSKAVDYVKTGQPAQMPKRLRVAKWPHFMEKRFKPKAATYHSEKILGRLYDRVESVDFVPHVLKAARQTKSKYDTAMRRIMAQQEIKTEFEVWSTFVLSKPRVGSDYKLQEMMALITGAFKDRFRQECIDRAGGKEFSVLGPFVAAMYKVTKEEMDIALAECRATKVVHGITVPKRKMRPESMPLISFPWLFEKELSRIATGIEAIDDFEERGFETADINKPHAQGPKRHIGMSSLQEDDIITQENGVIIHRGEVLDLFEDSASDGGIDDESEDVRSPSGLSESMQDLVDGHLAANLAAFRSSPPPLNAGRPSPVSNHAADNSKEEAAPLLLETKVSSPSVPNTEPVSEVDTDAEEIVEIVEEEDFETPAINKLSSLLDL
;
A
#
# COMPACT_ATOMS: atom_id res chain seq x y z
N MET A 1 0.70 24.64 -7.34
CA MET A 1 1.35 23.68 -6.41
C MET A 1 0.30 22.70 -5.91
N LEU A 2 0.19 22.31 -4.61
CA LEU A 2 -0.59 21.13 -4.20
C LEU A 2 -1.99 20.98 -4.84
N SER A 3 -2.90 21.96 -4.70
CA SER A 3 -4.28 21.85 -5.21
C SER A 3 -4.36 21.69 -6.74
N GLU A 4 -3.40 22.28 -7.44
CA GLU A 4 -3.24 22.24 -8.90
C GLU A 4 -2.64 20.90 -9.34
N GLN A 5 -1.63 20.37 -8.62
CA GLN A 5 -1.08 19.04 -8.84
C GLN A 5 -2.14 17.94 -8.60
N LEU A 6 -2.96 18.06 -7.55
CA LEU A 6 -4.12 17.18 -7.30
C LEU A 6 -5.18 17.29 -8.40
N SER A 7 -5.47 18.51 -8.89
CA SER A 7 -6.40 18.71 -10.01
C SER A 7 -5.87 18.06 -11.30
N ASN A 8 -4.59 18.20 -11.59
CA ASN A 8 -3.96 17.63 -12.78
C ASN A 8 -3.98 16.10 -12.75
N TYR A 9 -3.65 15.49 -11.60
CA TYR A 9 -3.78 14.05 -11.37
C TYR A 9 -5.22 13.53 -11.49
N GLN A 10 -6.23 14.34 -11.16
CA GLN A 10 -7.63 13.96 -11.34
C GLN A 10 -8.11 14.11 -12.80
N ASN A 11 -7.72 15.19 -13.47
CA ASN A 11 -8.12 15.48 -14.85
C ASN A 11 -7.46 14.51 -15.85
N ALA A 12 -6.21 14.09 -15.59
CA ALA A 12 -5.49 13.08 -16.37
C ALA A 12 -6.17 11.70 -16.41
N MET A 13 -7.22 11.45 -15.62
CA MET A 13 -8.01 10.22 -15.73
C MET A 13 -8.98 10.22 -16.92
N SER A 14 -9.15 11.37 -17.59
CA SER A 14 -10.10 11.57 -18.70
C SER A 14 -9.54 12.41 -19.86
N ASP A 15 -8.29 12.87 -19.75
CA ASP A 15 -7.62 13.70 -20.76
C ASP A 15 -6.28 13.03 -21.13
N ASN A 16 -6.22 12.45 -22.33
CA ASN A 16 -5.04 11.77 -22.85
C ASN A 16 -3.85 12.73 -22.96
N THR A 17 -4.07 14.00 -23.34
CA THR A 17 -2.98 14.97 -23.57
C THR A 17 -2.34 15.38 -22.25
N LEU A 18 -3.17 15.63 -21.23
CA LEU A 18 -2.69 15.90 -19.87
C LEU A 18 -2.00 14.67 -19.28
N ALA A 19 -2.57 13.47 -19.42
CA ALA A 19 -1.97 12.22 -18.96
C ALA A 19 -0.56 12.01 -19.56
N LEU A 20 -0.43 12.11 -20.88
CA LEU A 20 0.86 12.04 -21.57
C LEU A 20 1.86 13.10 -21.08
N SER A 21 1.40 14.34 -20.84
CA SER A 21 2.26 15.42 -20.36
C SER A 21 2.79 15.19 -18.94
N LEU A 22 2.01 14.55 -18.06
CA LEU A 22 2.40 14.26 -16.68
C LEU A 22 3.27 13.01 -16.59
N LEU A 23 2.95 11.97 -17.35
CA LEU A 23 3.71 10.71 -17.35
C LEU A 23 5.12 10.90 -17.92
N ASN A 24 5.27 11.60 -19.05
CA ASN A 24 6.59 11.85 -19.65
C ASN A 24 7.41 12.91 -18.89
N ARG A 25 6.80 13.74 -18.04
CA ARG A 25 7.50 14.76 -17.24
C ARG A 25 7.89 14.27 -15.84
N TYR A 26 7.17 13.28 -15.30
CA TYR A 26 7.39 12.73 -13.96
C TYR A 26 7.71 11.24 -14.03
N ILE A 27 8.79 10.94 -14.77
CA ILE A 27 9.32 9.60 -14.96
C ILE A 27 9.63 8.99 -13.58
N ASP A 28 9.24 7.73 -13.41
CA ASP A 28 9.57 6.90 -12.24
C ASP A 28 10.84 6.09 -12.48
N ASP A 29 11.48 5.67 -11.38
CA ASP A 29 12.77 4.97 -11.37
C ASP A 29 12.77 3.64 -12.17
N ASN A 30 11.59 3.06 -12.48
CA ASN A 30 11.43 1.85 -13.30
C ASN A 30 10.90 2.12 -14.72
N HIS A 31 10.79 3.39 -15.13
CA HIS A 31 10.26 3.86 -16.42
C HIS A 31 8.83 3.39 -16.77
N MET A 32 8.04 2.91 -15.79
CA MET A 32 6.68 2.41 -16.04
C MET A 32 5.70 3.48 -16.49
N THR A 33 5.91 4.73 -16.08
CA THR A 33 5.23 5.92 -16.59
C THR A 33 5.39 6.11 -18.10
N ILE A 34 6.59 5.85 -18.65
CA ILE A 34 6.85 5.90 -20.09
C ILE A 34 6.10 4.76 -20.80
N ASN A 35 6.08 3.56 -20.20
CA ASN A 35 5.29 2.43 -20.74
C ASN A 35 3.78 2.74 -20.79
N ILE A 36 3.23 3.33 -19.72
CA ILE A 36 1.82 3.78 -19.69
C ILE A 36 1.58 4.90 -20.71
N ALA A 37 2.53 5.82 -20.90
CA ALA A 37 2.42 6.84 -21.95
C ALA A 37 2.41 6.22 -23.36
N GLY A 38 3.23 5.20 -23.62
CA GLY A 38 3.21 4.41 -24.86
C GLY A 38 1.88 3.69 -25.10
N MET A 39 1.25 3.18 -24.04
CA MET A 39 -0.10 2.59 -24.11
C MET A 39 -1.18 3.65 -24.42
N ILE A 40 -1.07 4.86 -23.86
CA ILE A 40 -1.99 5.97 -24.16
C ILE A 40 -1.81 6.49 -25.60
N LEU A 41 -0.56 6.59 -26.09
CA LEU A 41 -0.26 6.91 -27.50
C LEU A 41 -0.80 5.85 -28.47
N SER A 42 -0.79 4.58 -28.07
CA SER A 42 -1.41 3.47 -28.81
C SER A 42 -2.95 3.49 -28.79
N GLY A 43 -3.58 4.47 -28.14
CA GLY A 43 -5.02 4.67 -28.14
C GLY A 43 -5.81 3.90 -27.07
N PHE A 44 -5.17 3.04 -26.26
CA PHE A 44 -5.87 2.17 -25.30
C PHE A 44 -6.69 2.95 -24.24
N MET A 45 -6.29 4.17 -23.89
CA MET A 45 -7.08 5.04 -23.00
C MET A 45 -8.35 5.60 -23.68
N THR A 46 -8.31 5.85 -24.99
CA THR A 46 -9.47 6.26 -25.80
C THR A 46 -10.48 5.12 -25.91
N GLU A 47 -10.01 3.92 -26.23
CA GLU A 47 -10.81 2.68 -26.28
C GLU A 47 -11.21 2.17 -24.89
N ARG A 48 -10.79 2.87 -23.83
CA ARG A 48 -11.14 2.62 -22.42
C ARG A 48 -10.73 1.23 -21.92
N GLU A 49 -9.62 0.73 -22.43
CA GLU A 49 -9.11 -0.62 -22.15
C GLU A 49 -8.95 -0.83 -20.63
N PRO A 50 -9.58 -1.86 -20.03
CA PRO A 50 -9.66 -2.02 -18.58
C PRO A 50 -8.33 -2.13 -17.82
N PHE A 51 -7.28 -2.72 -18.41
CA PHE A 51 -5.96 -2.85 -17.79
C PHE A 51 -5.21 -1.52 -17.78
N VAL A 52 -5.14 -0.80 -18.91
CA VAL A 52 -4.52 0.52 -19.02
C VAL A 52 -5.24 1.56 -18.16
N LEU A 53 -6.58 1.54 -18.10
CA LEU A 53 -7.33 2.39 -17.16
C LEU A 53 -7.06 2.03 -15.69
N SER A 54 -6.80 0.76 -15.39
CA SER A 54 -6.42 0.33 -14.04
C SER A 54 -5.00 0.76 -13.68
N LEU A 55 -4.02 0.64 -14.60
CA LEU A 55 -2.67 1.18 -14.42
C LEU A 55 -2.68 2.70 -14.21
N LEU A 56 -3.45 3.44 -15.00
CA LEU A 56 -3.57 4.89 -14.90
C LEU A 56 -4.20 5.32 -13.56
N HIS A 57 -5.21 4.58 -13.07
CA HIS A 57 -5.75 4.77 -11.72
C HIS A 57 -4.74 4.42 -10.60
N LEU A 58 -3.95 3.36 -10.77
CA LEU A 58 -2.90 2.95 -9.83
C LEU A 58 -1.79 4.01 -9.74
N TRP A 59 -1.31 4.49 -10.88
CA TRP A 59 -0.34 5.61 -10.96
C TRP A 59 -0.86 6.84 -10.21
N ARG A 60 -2.12 7.24 -10.44
CA ARG A 60 -2.73 8.35 -9.70
C ARG A 60 -2.76 8.10 -8.19
N SER A 61 -3.21 6.93 -7.75
CA SER A 61 -3.24 6.56 -6.32
C SER A 61 -1.84 6.57 -5.70
N TRP A 62 -0.83 6.10 -6.42
CA TRP A 62 0.58 6.13 -6.01
C TRP A 62 1.14 7.56 -5.93
N SER A 63 0.87 8.42 -6.91
CA SER A 63 1.27 9.83 -6.88
C SER A 63 0.61 10.61 -5.73
N ILE A 64 -0.67 10.31 -5.45
CA ILE A 64 -1.40 10.86 -4.28
C ILE A 64 -0.80 10.32 -2.97
N LYS A 65 -0.42 9.05 -2.90
CA LYS A 65 0.28 8.47 -1.74
C LYS A 65 1.62 9.17 -1.49
N LEU A 66 2.42 9.43 -2.52
CA LEU A 66 3.69 10.18 -2.39
C LEU A 66 3.47 11.64 -1.95
N LEU A 67 2.39 12.29 -2.40
CA LEU A 67 1.99 13.61 -1.90
C LEU A 67 1.63 13.59 -0.42
N LYS A 68 1.02 12.51 0.08
CA LYS A 68 0.62 12.38 1.48
C LYS A 68 1.78 12.00 2.41
N GLU A 69 2.50 10.94 2.07
CA GLU A 69 3.53 10.33 2.93
C GLU A 69 4.87 11.07 2.88
N LYS A 70 5.21 11.69 1.74
CA LYS A 70 6.51 12.36 1.52
C LYS A 70 6.39 13.85 1.20
N ALA A 71 5.17 14.41 1.12
CA ALA A 71 4.93 15.78 0.68
C ALA A 71 5.63 16.14 -0.65
N LYS A 72 5.67 15.19 -1.62
CA LYS A 72 6.34 15.34 -2.94
C LYS A 72 5.60 16.33 -3.87
N ILE A 73 5.55 17.60 -3.45
CA ILE A 73 5.04 18.72 -4.22
C ILE A 73 6.03 19.05 -5.31
N ILE A 74 5.55 19.19 -6.53
CA ILE A 74 6.40 19.48 -7.69
C ILE A 74 6.62 20.98 -7.81
N VAL A 75 7.89 21.37 -7.98
CA VAL A 75 8.34 22.76 -8.17
C VAL A 75 8.80 22.89 -9.62
N GLU A 76 7.91 23.40 -10.47
CA GLU A 76 8.17 23.57 -11.90
C GLU A 76 9.37 24.50 -12.19
N ASN A 77 9.58 25.54 -11.37
CA ASN A 77 10.66 26.49 -11.55
C ASN A 77 11.79 26.19 -10.57
N GLY A 78 12.40 25.03 -10.75
CA GLY A 78 13.56 24.55 -10.03
C GLY A 78 14.16 23.30 -10.68
N ALA A 79 15.39 22.97 -10.32
CA ALA A 79 16.12 21.79 -10.79
C ALA A 79 16.94 21.16 -9.65
N TYR A 80 17.30 19.89 -9.80
CA TYR A 80 18.42 19.25 -9.10
C TYR A 80 19.57 19.14 -10.10
N VAL A 81 20.76 19.60 -9.71
CA VAL A 81 21.95 19.71 -10.57
C VAL A 81 23.22 19.51 -9.75
N LEU A 82 24.28 19.01 -10.38
CA LEU A 82 25.58 18.88 -9.73
C LEU A 82 26.22 20.26 -9.49
N GLY A 83 26.95 20.40 -8.38
CA GLY A 83 27.77 21.57 -8.12
C GLY A 83 29.08 21.57 -8.89
N CYS A 84 29.50 22.73 -9.40
CA CYS A 84 30.85 22.97 -9.92
C CYS A 84 31.35 24.39 -9.56
N VAL A 85 32.62 24.68 -9.86
CA VAL A 85 33.28 25.95 -9.54
C VAL A 85 33.48 26.82 -10.78
N ASP A 86 33.32 28.14 -10.61
CA ASP A 86 33.67 29.13 -11.62
C ASP A 86 35.19 29.32 -11.68
N GLU A 87 35.86 28.56 -12.56
CA GLU A 87 37.29 28.70 -12.86
C GLU A 87 37.66 30.08 -13.46
N THR A 88 36.69 30.92 -13.86
CA THR A 88 36.93 32.22 -14.51
C THR A 88 36.97 33.41 -13.53
N ASP A 89 36.55 33.22 -12.28
CA ASP A 89 36.40 34.26 -11.23
C ASP A 89 35.58 35.48 -11.72
N THR A 90 34.47 35.20 -12.40
CA THR A 90 33.51 36.21 -12.89
C THR A 90 32.26 36.32 -12.02
N LEU A 91 31.90 35.26 -11.27
CA LEU A 91 30.80 35.26 -10.31
C LEU A 91 31.22 35.90 -8.98
N ARG A 92 30.41 36.85 -8.47
CA ARG A 92 30.62 37.46 -7.15
C ARG A 92 30.47 36.44 -6.01
N GLY A 93 31.55 36.27 -5.25
CA GLY A 93 31.61 35.51 -4.00
C GLY A 93 30.66 35.95 -2.88
N TYR A 94 30.50 35.11 -1.85
CA TYR A 94 29.78 35.49 -0.64
C TYR A 94 30.63 36.37 0.28
N THR A 95 30.03 37.45 0.75
CA THR A 95 30.52 38.32 1.85
C THR A 95 29.48 38.36 2.95
N LYS A 96 29.89 38.45 4.22
CA LYS A 96 28.95 38.58 5.33
C LYS A 96 28.20 39.91 5.23
N PRO A 97 26.88 39.94 5.50
CA PRO A 97 26.10 41.17 5.43
C PRO A 97 26.58 42.21 6.44
N THR A 98 26.61 43.47 6.01
CA THR A 98 26.71 44.63 6.92
C THR A 98 25.35 45.02 7.51
N VAL A 99 24.25 44.48 6.97
CA VAL A 99 22.89 44.67 7.47
C VAL A 99 22.57 43.73 8.65
N ALA A 100 21.70 44.19 9.55
CA ALA A 100 21.31 43.42 10.74
C ALA A 100 20.49 42.17 10.39
N HIS A 101 20.67 41.10 11.18
CA HIS A 101 20.00 39.81 11.01
C HIS A 101 18.46 39.96 10.91
N GLY A 102 17.88 39.41 9.84
CA GLY A 102 16.45 39.50 9.53
C GLY A 102 16.05 40.66 8.62
N MET A 103 16.97 41.56 8.24
CA MET A 103 16.75 42.53 7.17
C MET A 103 16.99 41.87 5.80
N ALA A 104 16.26 42.31 4.77
CA ALA A 104 16.52 41.88 3.39
C ALA A 104 17.83 42.50 2.87
N TYR A 105 18.63 41.70 2.16
CA TYR A 105 19.76 42.20 1.37
C TYR A 105 19.29 43.15 0.26
N LYS A 106 20.20 43.98 -0.26
CA LYS A 106 20.13 44.40 -1.66
C LYS A 106 20.54 43.23 -2.55
N GLU A 107 19.93 43.10 -3.73
CA GLU A 107 20.29 42.03 -4.68
C GLU A 107 21.77 42.11 -5.11
N GLU A 108 22.34 43.31 -5.10
CA GLU A 108 23.76 43.65 -5.28
C GLU A 108 24.73 42.95 -4.29
N GLU A 109 24.26 42.64 -3.08
CA GLU A 109 25.07 42.09 -1.97
C GLU A 109 25.01 40.56 -1.90
N LEU A 110 24.16 39.91 -2.70
CA LEU A 110 24.04 38.45 -2.74
C LEU A 110 25.24 37.81 -3.46
N PRO A 111 25.69 36.61 -3.06
CA PRO A 111 26.57 35.79 -3.89
C PRO A 111 25.86 35.42 -5.20
N GLN A 112 26.62 35.33 -6.27
CA GLN A 112 26.13 34.98 -7.60
C GLN A 112 26.28 33.49 -7.91
N ILE A 113 25.46 32.98 -8.82
CA ILE A 113 25.62 31.67 -9.46
C ILE A 113 25.41 31.80 -10.97
N PHE A 114 25.92 30.85 -11.75
CA PHE A 114 25.44 30.60 -13.11
C PHE A 114 24.76 29.23 -13.14
N ILE A 115 23.64 29.13 -13.87
CA ILE A 115 22.96 27.86 -14.16
C ILE A 115 22.17 28.02 -15.46
N GLN A 116 22.27 27.02 -16.33
CA GLN A 116 21.39 26.85 -17.49
C GLN A 116 20.83 25.43 -17.50
N VAL A 117 19.56 25.32 -17.86
CA VAL A 117 18.80 24.06 -17.88
C VAL A 117 18.11 23.88 -19.23
N PRO A 118 17.84 22.64 -19.70
CA PRO A 118 17.13 22.41 -20.94
C PRO A 118 15.74 23.06 -20.93
N ASP A 119 15.29 23.54 -22.08
CA ASP A 119 13.93 24.04 -22.24
C ASP A 119 12.88 22.92 -22.13
N LYS A 120 11.72 23.26 -21.57
CA LYS A 120 10.64 22.30 -21.25
C LYS A 120 9.83 21.85 -22.45
N GLU A 121 9.85 22.61 -23.53
CA GLU A 121 9.20 22.30 -24.80
C GLU A 121 10.24 21.79 -25.82
N ASN A 122 11.48 22.27 -25.75
CA ASN A 122 12.58 21.82 -26.59
C ASN A 122 13.90 21.55 -25.82
N PRO A 123 14.11 20.32 -25.30
CA PRO A 123 15.33 19.96 -24.56
C PRO A 123 16.66 20.04 -25.33
N THR A 124 16.65 20.38 -26.63
CA THR A 124 17.89 20.69 -27.39
C THR A 124 18.39 22.11 -27.17
N GLN A 125 17.55 23.00 -26.63
CA GLN A 125 17.86 24.38 -26.27
C GLN A 125 18.03 24.50 -24.76
N TYR A 126 18.87 25.42 -24.31
CA TYR A 126 19.14 25.68 -22.90
C TYR A 126 18.76 27.11 -22.55
N ASN A 127 18.05 27.26 -21.43
CA ASN A 127 17.65 28.54 -20.86
C ASN A 127 18.62 28.88 -19.73
N VAL A 128 19.35 29.98 -19.85
CA VAL A 128 20.07 30.60 -18.72
C VAL A 128 19.04 31.14 -17.73
N ILE A 129 19.23 30.87 -16.44
CA ILE A 129 18.35 31.38 -15.38
C ILE A 129 18.94 32.67 -14.81
N GLU A 130 18.10 33.71 -14.69
CA GLU A 130 18.51 35.02 -14.16
C GLU A 130 17.63 35.46 -12.96
N GLY A 131 18.25 36.21 -12.04
CA GLY A 131 17.59 36.83 -10.90
C GLY A 131 17.62 35.97 -9.62
N ILE A 132 16.73 36.30 -8.68
CA ILE A 132 16.79 35.77 -7.32
C ILE A 132 16.36 34.31 -7.23
N CYS A 133 17.32 33.46 -6.90
CA CYS A 133 17.17 32.02 -6.73
C CYS A 133 17.42 31.61 -5.27
N LEU A 134 16.91 30.43 -4.91
CA LEU A 134 17.32 29.68 -3.73
C LEU A 134 18.23 28.54 -4.15
N VAL A 135 19.27 28.27 -3.36
CA VAL A 135 20.07 27.05 -3.46
C VAL A 135 20.17 26.35 -2.11
N GLY A 136 20.21 25.02 -2.13
CA GLY A 136 20.36 24.18 -0.94
C GLY A 136 20.74 22.75 -1.30
N ARG A 137 21.13 21.98 -0.28
CA ARG A 137 21.41 20.54 -0.36
C ARG A 137 20.46 19.77 0.55
N ASN A 138 20.10 18.55 0.17
CA ASN A 138 19.33 17.67 1.03
C ASN A 138 20.25 16.85 1.96
N PRO A 139 19.93 16.70 3.26
CA PRO A 139 18.78 17.24 3.97
C PRO A 139 19.10 18.60 4.64
N SER A 140 18.42 19.67 4.23
CA SER A 140 18.51 20.98 4.92
C SER A 140 17.79 20.91 6.28
N LEU A 141 18.53 21.11 7.39
CA LEU A 141 17.99 21.09 8.76
C LEU A 141 18.15 22.46 9.44
N HIS A 142 19.31 23.07 9.31
CA HIS A 142 19.62 24.36 9.92
C HIS A 142 18.95 25.48 9.09
N PRO A 143 18.38 26.53 9.71
CA PRO A 143 17.72 27.60 8.97
C PRO A 143 18.65 28.38 8.02
N GLY A 144 19.97 28.22 8.15
CA GLY A 144 20.98 28.80 7.25
C GLY A 144 21.37 27.95 6.04
N ASP A 145 20.89 26.71 5.93
CA ASP A 145 21.24 25.75 4.86
C ASP A 145 20.66 26.15 3.49
N LEU A 146 19.57 26.90 3.50
CA LEU A 146 18.98 27.52 2.33
C LEU A 146 19.64 28.88 2.11
N ARG A 147 20.31 29.04 0.97
CA ARG A 147 20.98 30.29 0.59
C ARG A 147 20.16 31.01 -0.47
N VAL A 148 20.01 32.32 -0.32
CA VAL A 148 19.47 33.20 -1.38
C VAL A 148 20.66 33.67 -2.21
N VAL A 149 20.56 33.53 -3.53
CA VAL A 149 21.64 33.80 -4.48
C VAL A 149 21.08 34.57 -5.69
N GLN A 150 21.95 35.27 -6.41
CA GLN A 150 21.60 35.94 -7.66
C GLN A 150 22.12 35.11 -8.85
N ALA A 151 21.23 34.46 -9.59
CA ALA A 151 21.61 33.86 -10.87
C ALA A 151 21.83 34.99 -11.90
N VAL A 152 22.88 34.89 -12.71
CA VAL A 152 23.27 35.91 -13.70
C VAL A 152 23.76 35.27 -14.99
N ASP A 153 23.50 35.93 -16.12
CA ASP A 153 24.07 35.50 -17.39
C ASP A 153 25.57 35.84 -17.49
N VAL A 154 26.39 34.84 -17.82
CA VAL A 154 27.84 34.95 -18.00
C VAL A 154 28.24 34.18 -19.27
N PRO A 155 28.50 34.87 -20.39
CA PRO A 155 28.85 34.23 -21.66
C PRO A 155 30.06 33.29 -21.62
N ALA A 156 31.00 33.48 -20.69
CA ALA A 156 32.13 32.56 -20.49
C ALA A 156 31.68 31.17 -19.98
N LEU A 157 30.59 31.11 -19.20
CA LEU A 157 30.09 29.90 -18.55
C LEU A 157 29.02 29.17 -19.39
N HIS A 158 28.67 29.66 -20.58
CA HIS A 158 27.70 29.05 -21.52
C HIS A 158 28.03 27.62 -21.97
N HIS A 159 29.23 27.13 -21.68
CA HIS A 159 29.65 25.75 -21.93
C HIS A 159 29.25 24.77 -20.79
N LEU A 160 28.99 25.28 -19.58
CA LEU A 160 28.60 24.49 -18.40
C LEU A 160 27.07 24.33 -18.37
N ARG A 161 26.58 23.09 -18.44
CA ARG A 161 25.14 22.74 -18.58
C ARG A 161 24.75 21.68 -17.56
N ASP A 162 23.49 21.73 -17.09
CA ASP A 162 22.94 20.82 -16.08
C ASP A 162 23.73 20.79 -14.75
N VAL A 163 24.45 21.88 -14.49
CA VAL A 163 25.25 22.13 -13.30
C VAL A 163 24.93 23.52 -12.75
N VAL A 164 25.06 23.68 -11.42
CA VAL A 164 25.15 25.00 -10.80
C VAL A 164 26.60 25.37 -10.61
N VAL A 165 26.98 26.54 -11.12
CA VAL A 165 28.35 27.08 -11.01
C VAL A 165 28.41 28.04 -9.84
N PHE A 166 29.28 27.74 -8.87
CA PHE A 166 29.52 28.54 -7.68
C PHE A 166 30.80 29.39 -7.80
N PRO A 167 30.86 30.57 -7.17
CA PRO A 167 32.03 31.45 -7.23
C PRO A 167 33.21 30.82 -6.48
N GLN A 168 34.43 30.92 -7.04
CA GLN A 168 35.65 30.46 -6.37
C GLN A 168 36.12 31.41 -5.24
N SER A 169 35.65 32.66 -5.26
CA SER A 169 36.01 33.72 -4.31
C SER A 169 34.94 33.94 -3.23
N GLY A 170 35.32 34.58 -2.11
CA GLY A 170 34.41 34.92 -1.00
C GLY A 170 35.03 34.74 0.40
N GLU A 171 34.27 35.10 1.45
CA GLU A 171 34.63 34.83 2.86
C GLU A 171 34.40 33.37 3.28
N ARG A 172 33.48 32.69 2.59
CA ARG A 172 33.13 31.27 2.72
C ARG A 172 32.44 30.87 1.42
N ASP A 173 32.71 29.66 0.95
CA ASP A 173 32.11 29.05 -0.22
C ASP A 173 30.61 28.76 0.00
N VAL A 174 29.79 28.92 -1.05
CA VAL A 174 28.34 28.64 -0.99
C VAL A 174 28.02 27.15 -0.73
N PRO A 175 28.70 26.17 -1.35
CA PRO A 175 28.59 24.74 -1.04
C PRO A 175 28.57 24.40 0.46
N SER A 176 29.60 24.81 1.22
CA SER A 176 29.72 24.45 2.63
C SER A 176 28.65 25.09 3.52
N MET A 177 27.96 26.14 3.04
CA MET A 177 26.81 26.69 3.73
C MET A 177 25.55 25.85 3.54
N CYS A 178 25.43 25.11 2.42
CA CYS A 178 24.28 24.28 2.08
C CYS A 178 24.37 22.91 2.78
N SER A 179 24.06 22.88 4.08
CA SER A 179 24.19 21.69 4.92
C SER A 179 25.59 21.04 4.89
N GLY A 180 26.65 21.84 4.71
CA GLY A 180 28.03 21.34 4.65
C GLY A 180 28.38 20.63 3.35
N GLY A 181 27.91 21.14 2.22
CA GLY A 181 28.22 20.58 0.90
C GLY A 181 29.62 20.92 0.41
N ASP A 182 30.05 20.17 -0.61
CA ASP A 182 31.26 20.45 -1.36
C ASP A 182 31.01 20.22 -2.87
N LEU A 183 32.01 19.80 -3.63
CA LEU A 183 31.97 19.66 -5.09
C LEU A 183 32.57 18.30 -5.55
N ASP A 184 32.60 17.28 -4.69
CA ASP A 184 33.10 15.93 -5.05
C ASP A 184 32.07 15.07 -5.82
N GLY A 185 30.78 15.40 -5.68
CA GLY A 185 29.66 14.76 -6.37
C GLY A 185 28.27 15.23 -5.88
N ASP A 186 28.19 16.36 -5.18
CA ASP A 186 26.97 16.81 -4.51
C ASP A 186 25.86 17.31 -5.46
N ASP A 187 24.64 16.80 -5.24
CA ASP A 187 23.40 17.31 -5.83
C ASP A 187 22.88 18.55 -5.07
N TYR A 188 22.79 19.68 -5.76
CA TYR A 188 22.16 20.90 -5.27
C TYR A 188 20.78 21.08 -5.90
N PHE A 189 19.78 21.47 -5.10
CA PHE A 189 18.55 22.00 -5.65
C PHE A 189 18.66 23.51 -5.83
N VAL A 190 18.30 24.01 -7.02
CA VAL A 190 18.16 25.43 -7.32
C VAL A 190 16.70 25.72 -7.64
N ILE A 191 16.11 26.75 -7.02
CA ILE A 191 14.69 27.12 -7.17
C ILE A 191 14.58 28.60 -7.52
N TRP A 192 13.92 28.89 -8.66
CA TRP A 192 13.64 30.24 -9.15
C TRP A 192 12.13 30.58 -9.17
N ASP A 193 11.28 29.74 -8.55
CA ASP A 193 9.86 30.11 -8.31
C ASP A 193 9.76 31.27 -7.31
N LYS A 194 9.36 32.44 -7.80
CA LYS A 194 9.09 33.64 -7.00
C LYS A 194 8.02 33.43 -5.92
N LYS A 195 7.19 32.38 -6.01
CA LYS A 195 6.22 31.99 -4.97
C LYS A 195 6.85 31.29 -3.77
N LEU A 196 8.07 30.77 -3.89
CA LEU A 196 8.79 30.02 -2.86
C LEU A 196 9.91 30.83 -2.18
N GLN A 197 10.22 32.03 -2.67
CA GLN A 197 11.21 32.92 -2.05
C GLN A 197 10.82 33.23 -0.58
N PRO A 198 11.73 33.00 0.40
CA PRO A 198 11.44 33.25 1.80
C PRO A 198 11.33 34.75 2.08
N LYS A 199 10.56 35.11 3.12
CA LYS A 199 10.45 36.50 3.59
C LYS A 199 11.67 37.00 4.36
N GLU A 200 12.52 36.09 4.80
CA GLU A 200 13.71 36.37 5.59
C GLU A 200 14.91 35.78 4.87
N TRP A 201 15.90 36.61 4.58
CA TRP A 201 17.14 36.23 3.91
C TRP A 201 18.28 36.26 4.93
N ASN A 202 19.32 35.46 4.70
CA ASN A 202 20.50 35.32 5.58
C ASN A 202 20.22 35.00 7.06
N CYS A 203 19.68 33.80 7.30
CA CYS A 203 20.11 33.06 8.48
C CYS A 203 21.61 32.74 8.36
N GLU A 204 22.36 32.88 9.45
CA GLU A 204 23.77 32.47 9.48
C GLU A 204 23.88 30.96 9.19
N PRO A 205 24.79 30.52 8.31
CA PRO A 205 25.00 29.11 8.02
C PRO A 205 25.73 28.41 9.19
N MET A 206 25.35 27.17 9.48
CA MET A 206 26.00 26.39 10.55
C MET A 206 27.49 26.16 10.21
N ASN A 207 28.30 25.87 11.23
CA ASN A 207 29.63 25.32 10.99
C ASN A 207 29.51 23.80 10.79
N TYR A 208 29.94 23.31 9.62
CA TYR A 208 29.89 21.90 9.22
C TYR A 208 31.26 21.19 9.33
N ASN A 209 32.27 21.83 9.93
CA ASN A 209 33.58 21.22 10.15
C ASN A 209 33.45 19.94 10.98
N ALA A 210 33.78 18.79 10.38
CA ALA A 210 33.79 17.50 11.04
C ALA A 210 34.75 17.48 12.26
N PRO A 211 34.40 16.80 13.37
CA PRO A 211 35.29 16.68 14.52
C PRO A 211 36.49 15.78 14.19
N GLU A 212 37.65 16.03 14.82
CA GLU A 212 38.88 15.28 14.53
C GLU A 212 38.70 13.75 14.59
N PRO A 213 39.12 12.99 13.56
CA PRO A 213 39.02 11.54 13.57
C PRO A 213 39.81 10.88 14.70
N VAL A 214 39.25 9.81 15.29
CA VAL A 214 39.89 9.04 16.36
C VAL A 214 41.07 8.23 15.80
N GLN A 215 42.26 8.82 15.82
CA GLN A 215 43.48 8.16 15.38
C GLN A 215 43.97 7.11 16.39
N LEU A 216 44.61 6.05 15.89
CA LEU A 216 45.27 5.03 16.70
C LEU A 216 46.79 5.24 16.65
N ASN A 217 47.47 5.19 17.79
CA ASN A 217 48.94 5.27 17.90
C ASN A 217 49.65 3.98 17.42
N ARG A 218 49.03 3.22 16.50
CA ARG A 218 49.49 1.95 15.92
C ARG A 218 48.70 1.64 14.65
N PRO A 219 49.19 0.75 13.76
CA PRO A 219 48.42 0.24 12.64
C PRO A 219 47.06 -0.36 13.07
N VAL A 220 46.06 -0.20 12.20
CA VAL A 220 44.73 -0.79 12.28
C VAL A 220 44.83 -2.32 12.15
N ARG A 221 44.03 -3.05 12.92
CA ARG A 221 43.92 -4.52 12.90
C ARG A 221 42.48 -4.94 12.64
N VAL A 222 42.27 -6.18 12.21
CA VAL A 222 40.92 -6.74 11.98
C VAL A 222 40.02 -6.58 13.22
N HIS A 223 40.58 -6.76 14.42
CA HIS A 223 39.84 -6.54 15.68
C HIS A 223 39.32 -5.10 15.85
N ASP A 224 40.02 -4.09 15.33
CA ASP A 224 39.55 -2.70 15.36
C ASP A 224 38.36 -2.49 14.41
N LEU A 225 38.38 -3.14 13.23
CA LEU A 225 37.28 -3.13 12.27
C LEU A 225 36.04 -3.80 12.87
N MET A 226 36.20 -5.00 13.45
CA MET A 226 35.11 -5.69 14.19
C MET A 226 34.57 -4.84 15.34
N THR A 227 35.46 -4.21 16.11
CA THR A 227 35.08 -3.31 17.22
C THR A 227 34.35 -2.07 16.72
N PHE A 228 34.76 -1.50 15.58
CA PHE A 228 34.07 -0.35 14.98
C PHE A 228 32.72 -0.74 14.41
N PHE A 229 32.59 -1.86 13.71
CA PHE A 229 31.32 -2.38 13.19
C PHE A 229 30.26 -2.56 14.31
N VAL A 230 30.63 -3.22 15.41
CA VAL A 230 29.75 -3.39 16.58
C VAL A 230 29.43 -2.05 17.27
N ARG A 231 30.38 -1.09 17.28
CA ARG A 231 30.11 0.27 17.78
C ARG A 231 29.16 1.03 16.85
N TYR A 232 29.31 0.91 15.54
CA TYR A 232 28.48 1.58 14.55
C TYR A 232 27.02 1.15 14.69
N MET A 233 26.75 -0.16 14.63
CA MET A 233 25.40 -0.72 14.85
C MET A 233 24.74 -0.29 16.17
N LYS A 234 25.54 0.05 17.19
CA LYS A 234 25.09 0.42 18.53
C LYS A 234 24.93 1.92 18.75
N ASN A 235 25.49 2.75 17.88
CA ASN A 235 25.48 4.22 18.01
C ASN A 235 24.94 4.96 16.78
N ASP A 236 24.62 4.26 15.68
CA ASP A 236 23.82 4.85 14.60
C ASP A 236 22.50 5.39 15.20
N SER A 237 22.37 6.70 15.09
CA SER A 237 21.28 7.48 15.62
C SER A 237 20.78 8.50 14.61
N LEU A 238 21.31 8.50 13.38
CA LEU A 238 20.97 9.46 12.32
C LEU A 238 19.44 9.48 12.05
N PRO A 239 18.75 8.33 11.86
CA PRO A 239 17.30 8.32 11.66
C PRO A 239 16.51 8.74 12.91
N THR A 240 17.09 8.60 14.10
CA THR A 240 16.47 9.02 15.37
C THR A 240 16.57 10.53 15.56
N ILE A 241 17.72 11.12 15.21
CA ILE A 241 17.98 12.56 15.25
C ILE A 241 17.13 13.28 14.19
N ALA A 242 17.09 12.78 12.95
CA ALA A 242 16.25 13.34 11.88
C ALA A 242 14.75 13.35 12.25
N HIS A 243 14.21 12.22 12.75
CA HIS A 243 12.85 12.16 13.27
C HIS A 243 12.61 13.09 14.47
N ALA A 244 13.62 13.26 15.34
CA ALA A 244 13.52 14.16 16.48
C ALA A 244 13.52 15.63 16.06
N HIS A 245 14.29 15.99 15.02
CA HIS A 245 14.30 17.33 14.43
C HIS A 245 12.94 17.65 13.82
N LEU A 246 12.43 16.81 12.91
CA LEU A 246 11.14 17.00 12.23
C LEU A 246 9.99 17.20 13.22
N ALA A 247 9.85 16.32 14.21
CA ALA A 247 8.79 16.42 15.21
C ALA A 247 8.96 17.62 16.17
N SER A 248 10.20 18.04 16.45
CA SER A 248 10.46 19.20 17.33
C SER A 248 10.25 20.52 16.59
N ALA A 249 10.68 20.65 15.34
CA ALA A 249 10.43 21.81 14.49
C ALA A 249 8.93 21.98 14.20
N ASP A 250 8.17 20.89 14.16
CA ASP A 250 6.71 20.97 14.09
C ASP A 250 6.06 21.33 15.44
N TYR A 251 6.55 20.81 16.56
CA TYR A 251 5.95 21.09 17.88
C TYR A 251 6.26 22.49 18.44
N LEU A 252 7.45 23.04 18.17
CA LEU A 252 7.97 24.24 18.83
C LEU A 252 7.61 25.51 18.05
N THR A 253 7.23 26.59 18.75
CA THR A 253 6.78 27.85 18.13
C THR A 253 7.85 28.49 17.25
N ARG A 254 9.13 28.37 17.62
CA ARG A 254 10.29 28.86 16.83
C ARG A 254 10.67 27.96 15.65
N GLY A 255 10.05 26.78 15.52
CA GLY A 255 10.34 25.83 14.45
C GLY A 255 11.80 25.37 14.43
N VAL A 256 12.40 25.30 13.25
CA VAL A 256 13.85 25.00 13.07
C VAL A 256 14.77 26.01 13.75
N LYS A 257 14.29 27.23 14.05
CA LYS A 257 15.02 28.27 14.78
C LYS A 257 14.93 28.13 16.30
N ASP A 258 14.33 27.06 16.83
CA ASP A 258 14.39 26.75 18.26
C ASP A 258 15.77 26.20 18.62
N PRO A 259 16.41 26.60 19.74
CA PRO A 259 17.70 26.03 20.15
C PRO A 259 17.72 24.50 20.23
N LYS A 260 16.57 23.86 20.53
CA LYS A 260 16.44 22.40 20.52
C LYS A 260 16.63 21.81 19.10
N CYS A 261 16.20 22.52 18.08
CA CYS A 261 16.31 22.10 16.69
C CYS A 261 17.71 22.37 16.13
N LEU A 262 18.34 23.48 16.53
CA LEU A 262 19.74 23.78 16.21
C LEU A 262 20.69 22.70 16.77
N GLU A 263 20.55 22.32 18.05
CA GLU A 263 21.33 21.21 18.65
C GLU A 263 21.08 19.87 17.93
N LEU A 264 19.87 19.65 17.40
CA LEU A 264 19.54 18.46 16.60
C LEU A 264 20.17 18.50 15.20
N ALA A 265 20.37 19.67 14.58
CA ALA A 265 21.09 19.81 13.32
C ALA A 265 22.60 19.57 13.49
N GLU A 266 23.21 20.13 14.54
CA GLU A 266 24.61 19.86 14.92
C GLU A 266 24.86 18.36 15.14
N LEU A 267 23.97 17.70 15.90
CA LEU A 267 24.02 16.25 16.13
C LEU A 267 23.77 15.43 14.84
N HIS A 268 22.98 15.94 13.90
CA HIS A 268 22.75 15.28 12.62
C HIS A 268 24.03 15.29 11.76
N SER A 269 24.72 16.44 11.66
CA SER A 269 26.03 16.53 11.01
C SER A 269 27.03 15.55 11.62
N LYS A 270 27.15 15.55 12.96
CA LYS A 270 28.03 14.62 13.67
C LYS A 270 27.65 13.14 13.47
N ALA A 271 26.37 12.83 13.22
CA ALA A 271 25.92 11.47 12.93
C ALA A 271 26.29 11.02 11.52
N VAL A 272 26.26 11.92 10.52
CA VAL A 272 26.76 11.65 9.15
C VAL A 272 28.27 11.40 9.19
N ASP A 273 29.04 12.26 9.85
CA ASP A 273 30.50 12.13 9.95
C ASP A 273 30.97 11.02 10.90
N TYR A 274 30.07 10.27 11.53
CA TYR A 274 30.45 9.19 12.46
C TYR A 274 31.29 8.10 11.76
N VAL A 275 30.98 7.77 10.50
CA VAL A 275 31.75 6.80 9.71
C VAL A 275 33.15 7.30 9.35
N LYS A 276 33.33 8.61 9.17
CA LYS A 276 34.62 9.25 8.83
C LYS A 276 35.49 9.49 10.08
N THR A 277 34.87 9.83 11.20
CA THR A 277 35.56 10.35 12.40
C THR A 277 35.67 9.33 13.54
N GLY A 278 34.83 8.31 13.57
CA GLY A 278 34.72 7.37 14.69
C GLY A 278 34.07 7.96 15.95
N GLN A 279 33.61 9.22 15.93
CA GLN A 279 32.96 9.89 17.06
C GLN A 279 31.42 9.80 16.98
N PRO A 280 30.73 9.02 17.82
CA PRO A 280 29.27 8.89 17.73
C PRO A 280 28.54 10.17 18.17
N ALA A 281 27.47 10.51 17.46
CA ALA A 281 26.48 11.47 17.94
C ALA A 281 25.67 10.87 19.10
N GLN A 282 25.65 11.54 20.25
CA GLN A 282 24.94 11.06 21.45
C GLN A 282 23.77 11.98 21.78
N MET A 283 22.58 11.70 21.24
CA MET A 283 21.40 12.53 21.48
C MET A 283 20.95 12.48 22.96
N PRO A 284 21.08 13.58 23.74
CA PRO A 284 20.76 13.58 25.16
C PRO A 284 19.24 13.46 25.40
N LYS A 285 18.85 12.98 26.59
CA LYS A 285 17.44 12.71 26.93
C LYS A 285 16.50 13.90 26.71
N ARG A 286 16.98 15.15 26.86
CA ARG A 286 16.21 16.39 26.63
C ARG A 286 15.75 16.59 25.18
N LEU A 287 16.47 16.05 24.20
CA LEU A 287 16.14 16.24 22.78
C LEU A 287 15.06 15.28 22.29
N ARG A 288 14.81 14.19 23.04
CA ARG A 288 13.80 13.18 22.70
C ARG A 288 12.41 13.80 22.54
N VAL A 289 11.60 13.19 21.68
CA VAL A 289 10.25 13.67 21.34
C VAL A 289 9.23 13.09 22.31
N ALA A 290 8.50 13.96 23.02
CA ALA A 290 7.41 13.56 23.92
C ALA A 290 6.06 13.41 23.20
N LYS A 291 5.81 14.21 22.15
CA LYS A 291 4.59 14.21 21.34
C LYS A 291 4.92 14.25 19.86
N TRP A 292 4.27 13.41 19.07
CA TRP A 292 4.48 13.26 17.62
C TRP A 292 3.32 13.86 16.82
N PRO A 293 3.57 14.62 15.73
CA PRO A 293 2.50 15.13 14.89
C PRO A 293 1.85 13.99 14.09
N HIS A 294 0.58 14.16 13.75
CA HIS A 294 -0.25 13.12 13.11
C HIS A 294 0.28 12.65 11.76
N PHE A 295 0.83 13.56 10.94
CA PHE A 295 1.43 13.23 9.64
C PHE A 295 2.65 12.30 9.72
N MET A 296 3.25 12.12 10.90
CA MET A 296 4.36 11.17 11.11
C MET A 296 3.89 9.73 11.42
N GLU A 297 2.58 9.46 11.39
CA GLU A 297 1.99 8.11 11.32
C GLU A 297 2.46 7.16 12.43
N LYS A 298 2.76 7.68 13.64
CA LYS A 298 3.24 6.87 14.78
C LYS A 298 2.09 6.12 15.48
N ARG A 299 1.32 5.33 14.71
CA ARG A 299 0.09 4.59 15.10
C ARG A 299 0.28 3.69 16.34
N PHE A 300 1.50 3.23 16.60
CA PHE A 300 1.89 2.41 17.75
C PHE A 300 2.15 3.21 19.06
N LYS A 301 1.99 4.54 19.05
CA LYS A 301 2.08 5.38 20.25
C LYS A 301 0.70 5.64 20.83
N PRO A 302 0.56 5.78 22.17
CA PRO A 302 -0.72 6.13 22.79
C PRO A 302 -1.15 7.54 22.35
N LYS A 303 -2.47 7.77 22.24
CA LYS A 303 -3.04 9.04 21.74
C LYS A 303 -2.51 10.29 22.47
N ALA A 304 -2.17 10.19 23.76
CA ALA A 304 -1.59 11.29 24.55
C ALA A 304 -0.16 11.70 24.11
N ALA A 305 0.56 10.81 23.41
CA ALA A 305 1.88 11.05 22.81
C ALA A 305 1.78 11.44 21.32
N THR A 306 0.58 11.75 20.82
CA THR A 306 0.33 12.27 19.47
C THR A 306 -0.43 13.60 19.53
N TYR A 307 -0.29 14.44 18.52
CA TYR A 307 -1.08 15.67 18.37
C TYR A 307 -1.41 15.92 16.89
N HIS A 308 -2.45 16.71 16.64
CA HIS A 308 -2.79 17.20 15.31
C HIS A 308 -2.03 18.50 15.05
N SER A 309 -1.36 18.61 13.91
CA SER A 309 -0.51 19.74 13.55
C SER A 309 -1.23 20.73 12.64
N GLU A 310 -1.30 21.99 13.08
CA GLU A 310 -1.85 23.11 12.31
C GLU A 310 -0.79 23.77 11.38
N LYS A 311 0.46 23.31 11.42
CA LYS A 311 1.55 23.79 10.56
C LYS A 311 1.46 23.22 9.15
N ILE A 312 2.34 23.70 8.26
CA ILE A 312 2.28 23.41 6.83
C ILE A 312 2.27 21.90 6.51
N LEU A 313 3.10 21.08 7.16
CA LEU A 313 3.14 19.64 6.89
C LEU A 313 1.85 18.92 7.30
N GLY A 314 1.28 19.26 8.46
CA GLY A 314 -0.04 18.77 8.87
C GLY A 314 -1.12 19.19 7.87
N ARG A 315 -1.22 20.49 7.57
CA ARG A 315 -2.18 21.04 6.61
C ARG A 315 -2.05 20.47 5.20
N LEU A 316 -0.85 20.08 4.76
CA LEU A 316 -0.64 19.38 3.49
C LEU A 316 -1.15 17.93 3.57
N TYR A 317 -0.75 17.19 4.62
CA TYR A 317 -1.17 15.81 4.87
C TYR A 317 -2.70 15.66 4.97
N ASP A 318 -3.37 16.57 5.69
CA ASP A 318 -4.83 16.57 5.84
C ASP A 318 -5.57 16.98 4.57
N ARG A 319 -4.92 17.73 3.66
CA ARG A 319 -5.52 18.13 2.39
C ARG A 319 -5.49 17.03 1.34
N VAL A 320 -4.67 15.99 1.54
CA VAL A 320 -4.51 14.83 0.65
C VAL A 320 -5.28 13.64 1.20
N GLU A 321 -6.44 13.36 0.63
CA GLU A 321 -7.20 12.14 0.91
C GLU A 321 -6.47 10.92 0.31
N SER A 322 -6.46 9.80 1.04
CA SER A 322 -5.86 8.56 0.55
C SER A 322 -6.83 7.90 -0.43
N VAL A 323 -6.37 7.56 -1.64
CA VAL A 323 -7.21 6.92 -2.66
C VAL A 323 -6.79 5.45 -2.80
N ASP A 324 -7.52 4.56 -2.13
CA ASP A 324 -7.30 3.12 -2.25
C ASP A 324 -7.47 2.67 -3.71
N PHE A 325 -6.53 1.88 -4.20
CA PHE A 325 -6.60 1.32 -5.54
C PHE A 325 -7.60 0.16 -5.58
N VAL A 326 -8.54 0.21 -6.53
CA VAL A 326 -9.46 -0.88 -6.85
C VAL A 326 -9.48 -1.02 -8.38
N PRO A 327 -9.17 -2.21 -8.95
CA PRO A 327 -9.21 -2.46 -10.39
C PRO A 327 -10.55 -2.03 -11.01
N HIS A 328 -10.49 -1.43 -12.20
CA HIS A 328 -11.67 -0.77 -12.80
C HIS A 328 -12.83 -1.76 -13.04
N VAL A 329 -12.50 -3.00 -13.44
CA VAL A 329 -13.46 -4.09 -13.68
C VAL A 329 -14.25 -4.46 -12.42
N LEU A 330 -13.58 -4.64 -11.27
CA LEU A 330 -14.24 -4.94 -9.98
C LEU A 330 -15.20 -3.82 -9.55
N LYS A 331 -14.79 -2.56 -9.74
CA LYS A 331 -15.64 -1.40 -9.47
C LYS A 331 -16.87 -1.35 -10.37
N ALA A 332 -16.71 -1.65 -11.66
CA ALA A 332 -17.79 -1.73 -12.63
C ALA A 332 -18.76 -2.89 -12.31
N ALA A 333 -18.25 -4.06 -11.94
CA ALA A 333 -19.02 -5.21 -11.51
C ALA A 333 -19.87 -4.89 -10.25
N ARG A 334 -19.29 -4.30 -9.19
CA ARG A 334 -20.02 -3.85 -7.98
C ARG A 334 -21.17 -2.87 -8.32
N GLN A 335 -20.93 -1.90 -9.19
CA GLN A 335 -21.98 -0.96 -9.63
C GLN A 335 -23.10 -1.63 -10.43
N THR A 336 -22.77 -2.66 -11.21
CA THR A 336 -23.75 -3.41 -12.01
C THR A 336 -24.58 -4.32 -11.12
N LYS A 337 -23.94 -5.06 -10.19
CA LYS A 337 -24.61 -5.89 -9.18
C LYS A 337 -25.61 -5.09 -8.35
N SER A 338 -25.22 -3.92 -7.85
CA SER A 338 -26.12 -3.08 -7.03
C SER A 338 -27.43 -2.71 -7.75
N LYS A 339 -27.38 -2.45 -9.08
CA LYS A 339 -28.58 -2.27 -9.91
C LYS A 339 -29.37 -3.56 -10.10
N TYR A 340 -28.67 -4.67 -10.39
CA TYR A 340 -29.26 -6.00 -10.57
C TYR A 340 -30.05 -6.44 -9.33
N ASP A 341 -29.41 -6.41 -8.14
CA ASP A 341 -30.02 -6.80 -6.87
C ASP A 341 -31.25 -5.93 -6.55
N THR A 342 -31.19 -4.63 -6.83
CA THR A 342 -32.32 -3.70 -6.65
C THR A 342 -33.49 -4.04 -7.57
N ALA A 343 -33.21 -4.43 -8.82
CA ALA A 343 -34.24 -4.82 -9.79
C ALA A 343 -34.82 -6.22 -9.50
N MET A 344 -33.99 -7.18 -9.11
CA MET A 344 -34.42 -8.52 -8.67
C MET A 344 -35.37 -8.42 -7.47
N ARG A 345 -34.97 -7.69 -6.42
CA ARG A 345 -35.82 -7.48 -5.23
C ARG A 345 -37.12 -6.74 -5.54
N ARG A 346 -37.15 -5.89 -6.59
CA ARG A 346 -38.40 -5.29 -7.07
C ARG A 346 -39.34 -6.32 -7.71
N ILE A 347 -38.82 -7.24 -8.54
CA ILE A 347 -39.63 -8.32 -9.14
C ILE A 347 -40.19 -9.22 -8.03
N MET A 348 -39.33 -9.66 -7.10
CA MET A 348 -39.72 -10.46 -5.93
C MET A 348 -40.87 -9.80 -5.15
N ALA A 349 -40.73 -8.51 -4.82
CA ALA A 349 -41.75 -7.77 -4.07
C ALA A 349 -43.05 -7.50 -4.86
N GLN A 350 -42.98 -7.36 -6.19
CA GLN A 350 -44.16 -7.14 -7.04
C GLN A 350 -44.99 -8.42 -7.27
N GLN A 351 -44.34 -9.59 -7.20
CA GLN A 351 -44.95 -10.90 -7.49
C GLN A 351 -45.16 -11.76 -6.23
N GLU A 352 -44.83 -11.23 -5.05
CA GLU A 352 -44.87 -11.92 -3.76
C GLU A 352 -44.02 -13.21 -3.70
N ILE A 353 -42.94 -13.22 -4.49
CA ILE A 353 -41.97 -14.31 -4.59
C ILE A 353 -40.92 -14.14 -3.48
N LYS A 354 -40.52 -15.24 -2.83
CA LYS A 354 -39.66 -15.22 -1.63
C LYS A 354 -38.17 -15.23 -1.94
N THR A 355 -37.77 -15.88 -3.04
CA THR A 355 -36.36 -16.09 -3.38
C THR A 355 -36.01 -15.58 -4.78
N GLU A 356 -34.74 -15.28 -4.99
CA GLU A 356 -34.23 -14.99 -6.34
C GLU A 356 -34.27 -16.22 -7.26
N PHE A 357 -34.19 -17.43 -6.70
CA PHE A 357 -34.15 -18.68 -7.48
C PHE A 357 -35.48 -18.95 -8.19
N GLU A 358 -36.62 -18.71 -7.52
CA GLU A 358 -37.96 -18.76 -8.12
C GLU A 358 -38.10 -17.79 -9.30
N VAL A 359 -37.58 -16.56 -9.18
CA VAL A 359 -37.56 -15.59 -10.29
C VAL A 359 -36.62 -16.04 -11.41
N TRP A 360 -35.40 -16.45 -11.06
CA TRP A 360 -34.33 -16.78 -11.99
C TRP A 360 -34.61 -18.01 -12.86
N SER A 361 -35.24 -19.03 -12.27
CA SER A 361 -35.66 -20.27 -12.92
C SER A 361 -37.07 -20.20 -13.50
N THR A 362 -37.89 -19.23 -13.08
CA THR A 362 -39.36 -19.16 -13.25
C THR A 362 -40.17 -20.25 -12.50
N PHE A 363 -39.51 -21.09 -11.68
CA PHE A 363 -40.15 -22.13 -10.87
C PHE A 363 -40.77 -21.52 -9.60
N VAL A 364 -41.83 -20.72 -9.77
CA VAL A 364 -42.51 -20.03 -8.66
C VAL A 364 -43.31 -21.01 -7.81
N LEU A 365 -43.07 -21.00 -6.48
CA LEU A 365 -43.72 -21.91 -5.53
C LEU A 365 -44.99 -21.31 -4.91
N SER A 366 -45.20 -19.99 -5.02
CA SER A 366 -46.40 -19.29 -4.56
C SER A 366 -47.51 -19.31 -5.60
N LYS A 367 -48.73 -19.68 -5.19
CA LYS A 367 -49.92 -19.56 -6.05
C LYS A 367 -50.30 -18.08 -6.25
N PRO A 368 -50.70 -17.66 -7.47
CA PRO A 368 -51.10 -16.28 -7.73
C PRO A 368 -52.38 -15.94 -6.97
N ARG A 369 -52.46 -14.72 -6.41
CA ARG A 369 -53.69 -14.22 -5.77
C ARG A 369 -54.87 -14.09 -6.75
N VAL A 370 -54.58 -13.88 -8.04
CA VAL A 370 -55.55 -13.73 -9.12
C VAL A 370 -54.97 -14.35 -10.39
N GLY A 371 -55.72 -15.24 -11.05
CA GLY A 371 -55.32 -15.91 -12.29
C GLY A 371 -55.20 -17.42 -12.15
N SER A 372 -54.40 -18.03 -13.02
CA SER A 372 -54.04 -19.45 -12.97
C SER A 372 -52.52 -19.60 -12.99
N ASP A 373 -52.01 -20.69 -12.42
CA ASP A 373 -50.57 -20.97 -12.29
C ASP A 373 -49.85 -20.89 -13.67
N TYR A 374 -50.50 -21.39 -14.74
CA TYR A 374 -50.03 -21.26 -16.13
C TYR A 374 -49.80 -19.80 -16.57
N LYS A 375 -50.73 -18.89 -16.26
CA LYS A 375 -50.60 -17.47 -16.62
C LYS A 375 -49.55 -16.74 -15.78
N LEU A 376 -49.36 -17.17 -14.53
CA LEU A 376 -48.24 -16.69 -13.72
C LEU A 376 -46.91 -17.12 -14.35
N GLN A 377 -46.79 -18.38 -14.76
CA GLN A 377 -45.58 -18.94 -15.38
C GLN A 377 -45.24 -18.25 -16.72
N GLU A 378 -46.24 -18.04 -17.59
CA GLU A 378 -46.09 -17.28 -18.85
C GLU A 378 -45.62 -15.84 -18.59
N MET A 379 -46.24 -15.15 -17.64
CA MET A 379 -45.84 -13.79 -17.24
C MET A 379 -44.44 -13.75 -16.62
N MET A 380 -44.05 -14.75 -15.84
CA MET A 380 -42.71 -14.87 -15.26
C MET A 380 -41.65 -15.12 -16.32
N ALA A 381 -41.91 -15.98 -17.31
CA ALA A 381 -40.99 -16.20 -18.43
C ALA A 381 -40.67 -14.90 -19.18
N LEU A 382 -41.69 -14.09 -19.46
CA LEU A 382 -41.54 -12.77 -20.11
C LEU A 382 -40.76 -11.77 -19.23
N ILE A 383 -41.09 -11.67 -17.94
CA ILE A 383 -40.45 -10.74 -17.00
C ILE A 383 -38.99 -11.13 -16.76
N THR A 384 -38.71 -12.41 -16.50
CA THR A 384 -37.36 -12.93 -16.24
C THR A 384 -36.49 -12.90 -17.49
N GLY A 385 -37.03 -13.18 -18.68
CA GLY A 385 -36.32 -13.01 -19.95
C GLY A 385 -35.86 -11.57 -20.16
N ALA A 386 -36.80 -10.62 -20.16
CA ALA A 386 -36.49 -9.20 -20.32
C ALA A 386 -35.56 -8.64 -19.23
N PHE A 387 -35.62 -9.18 -18.01
CA PHE A 387 -34.68 -8.87 -16.92
C PHE A 387 -33.26 -9.40 -17.20
N LYS A 388 -33.13 -10.68 -17.59
CA LYS A 388 -31.84 -11.31 -17.94
C LYS A 388 -31.18 -10.58 -19.11
N ASP A 389 -31.90 -10.36 -20.19
CA ASP A 389 -31.35 -9.76 -21.41
C ASP A 389 -30.92 -8.32 -21.19
N ARG A 390 -31.69 -7.54 -20.43
CA ARG A 390 -31.29 -6.18 -20.01
C ARG A 390 -29.96 -6.18 -19.25
N PHE A 391 -29.78 -7.07 -18.26
CA PHE A 391 -28.56 -7.08 -17.45
C PHE A 391 -27.39 -7.77 -18.14
N ARG A 392 -27.63 -8.71 -19.06
CA ARG A 392 -26.63 -9.20 -20.01
C ARG A 392 -26.09 -8.05 -20.85
N GLN A 393 -26.97 -7.23 -21.45
CA GLN A 393 -26.56 -6.06 -22.22
C GLN A 393 -25.81 -5.03 -21.35
N GLU A 394 -26.32 -4.67 -20.17
CA GLU A 394 -25.62 -3.70 -19.28
C GLU A 394 -24.26 -4.21 -18.76
N CYS A 395 -24.01 -5.53 -18.76
CA CYS A 395 -22.70 -6.12 -18.50
C CYS A 395 -21.81 -6.12 -19.75
N ILE A 396 -22.32 -6.48 -20.93
CA ILE A 396 -21.58 -6.45 -22.22
C ILE A 396 -21.12 -5.02 -22.54
N ASP A 397 -22.02 -4.04 -22.39
CA ASP A 397 -21.74 -2.61 -22.58
C ASP A 397 -20.66 -2.09 -21.61
N ARG A 398 -20.54 -2.70 -20.42
CA ARG A 398 -19.51 -2.35 -19.41
C ARG A 398 -18.21 -3.13 -19.55
N ALA A 399 -18.25 -4.34 -20.11
CA ALA A 399 -17.05 -5.07 -20.48
C ALA A 399 -16.36 -4.42 -21.68
N GLY A 400 -17.15 -3.82 -22.59
CA GLY A 400 -16.68 -3.26 -23.86
C GLY A 400 -16.83 -4.22 -25.05
N GLY A 401 -17.46 -5.38 -24.85
CA GLY A 401 -17.63 -6.39 -25.89
C GLY A 401 -18.29 -7.67 -25.39
N LYS A 402 -18.76 -8.48 -26.33
CA LYS A 402 -19.35 -9.81 -26.08
C LYS A 402 -18.33 -10.95 -26.16
N GLU A 403 -17.16 -10.70 -26.74
CA GLU A 403 -16.14 -11.73 -26.97
C GLU A 403 -15.51 -12.17 -25.65
N PHE A 404 -15.23 -13.46 -25.47
CA PHE A 404 -14.79 -14.01 -24.18
C PHE A 404 -13.49 -13.38 -23.65
N SER A 405 -12.59 -12.93 -24.53
CA SER A 405 -11.37 -12.19 -24.15
C SER A 405 -11.65 -10.88 -23.41
N VAL A 406 -12.81 -10.27 -23.61
CA VAL A 406 -13.24 -9.00 -23.02
C VAL A 406 -14.30 -9.23 -21.92
N LEU A 407 -15.26 -10.10 -22.21
CA LEU A 407 -16.37 -10.43 -21.30
C LEU A 407 -15.96 -11.35 -20.15
N GLY A 408 -15.06 -12.33 -20.39
CA GLY A 408 -14.61 -13.30 -19.40
C GLY A 408 -14.01 -12.66 -18.13
N PRO A 409 -13.07 -11.70 -18.24
CA PRO A 409 -12.57 -10.94 -17.09
C PRO A 409 -13.66 -10.18 -16.33
N PHE A 410 -14.68 -9.66 -17.03
CA PHE A 410 -15.81 -9.00 -16.39
C PHE A 410 -16.70 -10.00 -15.63
N VAL A 411 -16.97 -11.18 -16.20
CA VAL A 411 -17.73 -12.26 -15.57
C VAL A 411 -16.99 -12.83 -14.34
N ALA A 412 -15.66 -13.01 -14.42
CA ALA A 412 -14.83 -13.35 -13.27
C ALA A 412 -14.94 -12.30 -12.15
N ALA A 413 -14.96 -11.01 -12.51
CA ALA A 413 -15.18 -9.92 -11.55
C ALA A 413 -16.60 -9.93 -10.96
N MET A 414 -17.65 -10.25 -11.74
CA MET A 414 -19.01 -10.45 -11.25
C MET A 414 -19.06 -11.56 -10.18
N TYR A 415 -18.35 -12.66 -10.41
CA TYR A 415 -18.23 -13.75 -9.45
C TYR A 415 -17.45 -13.33 -8.19
N LYS A 416 -16.24 -12.75 -8.33
CA LYS A 416 -15.41 -12.30 -7.20
C LYS A 416 -16.17 -11.33 -6.29
N VAL A 417 -16.87 -10.35 -6.86
CA VAL A 417 -17.73 -9.41 -6.12
C VAL A 417 -18.88 -10.10 -5.38
N THR A 418 -19.52 -11.09 -6.00
CA THR A 418 -20.64 -11.82 -5.39
C THR A 418 -20.16 -12.70 -4.23
N LYS A 419 -18.96 -13.30 -4.35
CA LYS A 419 -18.28 -14.03 -3.27
C LYS A 419 -17.92 -13.10 -2.10
N GLU A 420 -17.27 -11.96 -2.38
CA GLU A 420 -16.92 -10.94 -1.37
C GLU A 420 -18.13 -10.50 -0.53
N GLU A 421 -19.26 -10.19 -1.16
CA GLU A 421 -20.49 -9.79 -0.43
C GLU A 421 -21.04 -10.93 0.45
N MET A 422 -20.98 -12.18 -0.02
CA MET A 422 -21.42 -13.35 0.73
C MET A 422 -20.51 -13.64 1.92
N ASP A 423 -19.19 -13.61 1.74
CA ASP A 423 -18.21 -13.84 2.81
C ASP A 423 -18.36 -12.78 3.93
N ILE A 424 -18.56 -11.51 3.57
CA ILE A 424 -18.88 -10.44 4.53
C ILE A 424 -20.19 -10.75 5.28
N ALA A 425 -21.25 -11.15 4.57
CA ALA A 425 -22.54 -11.46 5.20
C ALA A 425 -22.47 -12.67 6.14
N LEU A 426 -21.71 -13.71 5.79
CA LEU A 426 -21.46 -14.88 6.64
C LEU A 426 -20.64 -14.51 7.88
N ALA A 427 -19.62 -13.67 7.74
CA ALA A 427 -18.86 -13.12 8.87
C ALA A 427 -19.74 -12.29 9.82
N GLU A 428 -20.68 -11.50 9.30
CA GLU A 428 -21.65 -10.76 10.12
C GLU A 428 -22.74 -11.64 10.76
N CYS A 429 -23.09 -12.79 10.17
CA CYS A 429 -23.97 -13.77 10.81
C CYS A 429 -23.26 -14.51 11.96
N ARG A 430 -21.96 -14.77 11.83
CA ARG A 430 -21.12 -15.37 12.89
C ARG A 430 -20.79 -14.38 14.01
N ALA A 431 -20.57 -13.11 13.68
CA ALA A 431 -20.24 -12.07 14.66
C ALA A 431 -21.46 -11.56 15.44
N THR A 432 -21.29 -11.29 16.73
CA THR A 432 -22.36 -10.77 17.60
C THR A 432 -22.23 -9.27 17.92
N LYS A 433 -23.30 -8.69 18.47
CA LYS A 433 -23.41 -7.34 19.02
C LYS A 433 -24.33 -7.37 20.25
N VAL A 434 -24.05 -6.52 21.23
CA VAL A 434 -24.90 -6.39 22.43
C VAL A 434 -25.96 -5.32 22.17
N VAL A 435 -27.23 -5.65 22.38
CA VAL A 435 -28.38 -4.74 22.25
C VAL A 435 -29.23 -4.87 23.51
N HIS A 436 -29.37 -3.80 24.29
CA HIS A 436 -30.07 -3.79 25.58
C HIS A 436 -29.60 -4.91 26.55
N GLY A 437 -28.28 -5.18 26.57
CA GLY A 437 -27.69 -6.25 27.39
C GLY A 437 -27.78 -7.67 26.81
N ILE A 438 -28.55 -7.86 25.72
CA ILE A 438 -28.71 -9.16 25.06
C ILE A 438 -27.72 -9.27 23.89
N THR A 439 -26.95 -10.35 23.87
CA THR A 439 -26.06 -10.69 22.75
C THR A 439 -26.87 -11.25 21.58
N VAL A 440 -26.86 -10.57 20.44
CA VAL A 440 -27.53 -10.99 19.20
C VAL A 440 -26.54 -11.00 18.03
N PRO A 441 -26.71 -11.83 16.99
CA PRO A 441 -25.84 -11.77 15.80
C PRO A 441 -25.99 -10.41 15.09
N LYS A 442 -24.91 -9.93 14.44
CA LYS A 442 -24.93 -8.62 13.77
C LYS A 442 -25.93 -8.61 12.62
N ARG A 443 -25.97 -9.70 11.85
CA ARG A 443 -26.89 -9.99 10.75
C ARG A 443 -27.67 -11.26 11.07
N LYS A 444 -28.91 -11.39 10.59
CA LYS A 444 -29.66 -12.65 10.67
C LYS A 444 -29.47 -13.42 9.36
N MET A 445 -29.26 -14.73 9.46
CA MET A 445 -29.25 -15.61 8.29
C MET A 445 -30.70 -15.88 7.87
N ARG A 446 -31.19 -15.08 6.90
CA ARG A 446 -32.53 -15.14 6.31
C ARG A 446 -32.48 -14.66 4.86
N PRO A 447 -33.34 -15.17 3.94
CA PRO A 447 -33.35 -14.75 2.54
C PRO A 447 -33.42 -13.22 2.36
N GLU A 448 -34.23 -12.53 3.16
CA GLU A 448 -34.37 -11.07 3.08
C GLU A 448 -33.05 -10.32 3.32
N SER A 449 -32.21 -10.80 4.25
CA SER A 449 -31.02 -10.12 4.74
C SER A 449 -29.69 -10.65 4.18
N MET A 450 -29.68 -11.78 3.45
CA MET A 450 -28.49 -12.23 2.73
C MET A 450 -28.29 -11.46 1.41
N PRO A 451 -27.06 -11.38 0.86
CA PRO A 451 -26.81 -10.91 -0.50
C PRO A 451 -27.44 -11.86 -1.54
N LEU A 452 -27.74 -11.34 -2.73
CA LEU A 452 -28.22 -12.18 -3.84
C LEU A 452 -27.04 -12.78 -4.63
N ILE A 453 -27.16 -14.02 -5.07
CA ILE A 453 -26.08 -14.77 -5.74
C ILE A 453 -26.36 -15.13 -7.20
N SER A 454 -27.54 -14.83 -7.75
CA SER A 454 -27.85 -15.10 -9.17
C SER A 454 -27.08 -14.23 -10.17
N PHE A 455 -26.51 -13.09 -9.74
CA PHE A 455 -25.90 -12.10 -10.64
C PHE A 455 -24.81 -12.65 -11.59
N PRO A 456 -23.80 -13.46 -11.15
CA PRO A 456 -22.80 -14.02 -12.05
C PRO A 456 -23.41 -14.92 -13.13
N TRP A 457 -24.49 -15.64 -12.79
CA TRP A 457 -25.11 -16.67 -13.62
C TRP A 457 -25.89 -16.12 -14.83
N LEU A 458 -25.94 -14.78 -15.02
CA LEU A 458 -26.25 -14.17 -16.32
C LEU A 458 -25.38 -14.76 -17.46
N PHE A 459 -24.17 -15.19 -17.13
CA PHE A 459 -23.14 -15.67 -18.04
C PHE A 459 -22.69 -17.10 -17.68
N GLU A 460 -23.66 -18.01 -17.68
CA GLU A 460 -23.49 -19.43 -17.31
C GLU A 460 -22.50 -20.19 -18.20
N LYS A 461 -22.43 -19.88 -19.51
CA LYS A 461 -21.47 -20.46 -20.45
C LYS A 461 -20.04 -19.96 -20.17
N GLU A 462 -19.89 -18.66 -19.92
CA GLU A 462 -18.62 -18.01 -19.64
C GLU A 462 -18.05 -18.44 -18.29
N LEU A 463 -18.89 -18.55 -17.24
CA LEU A 463 -18.49 -19.13 -15.96
C LEU A 463 -18.01 -20.58 -16.11
N SER A 464 -18.73 -21.40 -16.88
CA SER A 464 -18.35 -22.79 -17.14
C SER A 464 -16.99 -22.86 -17.87
N ARG A 465 -16.76 -21.98 -18.86
CA ARG A 465 -15.49 -21.85 -19.58
C ARG A 465 -14.34 -21.40 -18.68
N ILE A 466 -14.57 -20.43 -17.77
CA ILE A 466 -13.57 -20.00 -16.77
C ILE A 466 -13.24 -21.15 -15.80
N ALA A 467 -14.25 -21.91 -15.35
CA ALA A 467 -14.09 -22.94 -14.32
C ALA A 467 -13.46 -24.25 -14.84
N THR A 468 -13.59 -24.54 -16.13
CA THR A 468 -13.06 -25.76 -16.77
C THR A 468 -11.84 -25.52 -17.64
N GLY A 469 -11.63 -24.30 -18.13
CA GLY A 469 -10.63 -23.98 -19.17
C GLY A 469 -11.00 -24.44 -20.59
N ILE A 470 -12.14 -25.11 -20.75
CA ILE A 470 -12.61 -25.66 -22.02
C ILE A 470 -13.46 -24.61 -22.73
N GLU A 471 -13.23 -24.37 -24.03
CA GLU A 471 -14.18 -23.58 -24.82
C GLU A 471 -15.52 -24.32 -24.85
N ALA A 472 -16.60 -23.64 -24.45
CA ALA A 472 -17.95 -24.19 -24.51
C ALA A 472 -18.46 -24.28 -25.96
N ILE A 473 -17.88 -25.21 -26.72
CA ILE A 473 -18.47 -25.86 -27.89
C ILE A 473 -19.84 -26.39 -27.46
N ASP A 474 -20.83 -26.41 -28.35
CA ASP A 474 -22.23 -26.74 -28.05
C ASP A 474 -22.47 -28.27 -27.87
N ASP A 475 -21.58 -28.95 -27.15
CA ASP A 475 -21.54 -30.40 -26.90
C ASP A 475 -22.57 -30.87 -25.84
N PHE A 476 -23.74 -30.25 -25.80
CA PHE A 476 -24.92 -30.86 -25.17
C PHE A 476 -25.39 -32.09 -25.96
N GLU A 477 -25.16 -32.10 -27.29
CA GLU A 477 -25.49 -33.24 -28.16
C GLU A 477 -24.51 -34.43 -27.96
N GLU A 478 -23.18 -34.21 -27.93
CA GLU A 478 -22.21 -35.31 -27.70
C GLU A 478 -22.35 -35.99 -26.32
N ARG A 479 -22.94 -35.31 -25.32
CA ARG A 479 -23.18 -35.88 -23.97
C ARG A 479 -24.51 -36.65 -23.83
N GLY A 480 -25.22 -36.92 -24.93
CA GLY A 480 -26.28 -37.93 -24.97
C GLY A 480 -27.63 -37.55 -24.38
N PHE A 481 -27.90 -36.26 -24.15
CA PHE A 481 -29.23 -35.76 -23.77
C PHE A 481 -29.99 -35.25 -25.00
N GLU A 482 -30.50 -36.18 -25.82
CA GLU A 482 -31.30 -35.85 -27.01
C GLU A 482 -32.61 -35.12 -26.62
N THR A 483 -32.72 -33.83 -26.96
CA THR A 483 -34.02 -33.16 -27.06
C THR A 483 -34.62 -33.48 -28.42
N ALA A 484 -35.75 -34.20 -28.43
CA ALA A 484 -36.34 -34.72 -29.66
C ALA A 484 -36.98 -33.62 -30.53
N ASP A 485 -36.31 -33.24 -31.63
CA ASP A 485 -36.92 -32.50 -32.75
C ASP A 485 -36.42 -33.02 -34.13
N ILE A 486 -37.09 -32.61 -35.22
CA ILE A 486 -37.33 -33.50 -36.35
C ILE A 486 -36.66 -33.05 -37.67
N ASN A 487 -35.74 -33.91 -38.14
CA ASN A 487 -35.31 -34.13 -39.54
C ASN A 487 -34.27 -33.20 -40.25
N LYS A 488 -33.21 -33.89 -40.78
CA LYS A 488 -32.33 -33.59 -41.94
C LYS A 488 -31.09 -32.68 -41.74
N PRO A 489 -30.01 -32.90 -42.53
CA PRO A 489 -29.43 -34.19 -42.92
C PRO A 489 -27.88 -34.24 -42.86
N HIS A 490 -27.28 -35.42 -42.65
CA HIS A 490 -25.82 -35.58 -42.61
C HIS A 490 -25.09 -35.38 -43.96
N ALA A 491 -23.83 -34.93 -43.86
CA ALA A 491 -22.75 -35.26 -44.79
C ALA A 491 -21.48 -35.58 -43.98
N GLN A 492 -20.74 -36.64 -44.35
CA GLN A 492 -19.55 -37.10 -43.61
C GLN A 492 -18.24 -36.89 -44.40
N GLY A 493 -17.14 -36.63 -43.69
CA GLY A 493 -15.76 -36.59 -44.20
C GLY A 493 -14.77 -37.04 -43.10
N PRO A 494 -13.68 -37.78 -43.41
CA PRO A 494 -12.99 -38.61 -42.41
C PRO A 494 -11.82 -37.95 -41.65
N LYS A 495 -11.57 -38.44 -40.43
CA LYS A 495 -10.43 -38.11 -39.56
C LYS A 495 -9.08 -38.67 -40.06
N ARG A 496 -7.97 -38.04 -39.67
CA ARG A 496 -6.63 -38.67 -39.52
C ARG A 496 -5.85 -38.03 -38.36
N HIS A 497 -4.70 -38.61 -37.98
CA HIS A 497 -4.25 -38.64 -36.57
C HIS A 497 -2.71 -38.51 -36.43
N ILE A 498 -2.24 -38.10 -35.24
CA ILE A 498 -0.87 -38.20 -34.67
C ILE A 498 0.15 -37.15 -35.16
N GLY A 499 0.93 -36.58 -34.22
CA GLY A 499 2.09 -35.73 -34.52
C GLY A 499 2.66 -34.90 -33.35
N MET A 500 3.10 -35.52 -32.24
CA MET A 500 3.90 -34.84 -31.20
C MET A 500 5.40 -35.10 -31.41
N SER A 501 6.21 -34.05 -31.54
CA SER A 501 7.66 -34.12 -31.34
C SER A 501 8.29 -32.73 -31.18
N SER A 502 9.16 -32.59 -30.17
CA SER A 502 10.35 -31.72 -30.10
C SER A 502 10.29 -30.27 -30.60
N LEU A 503 10.70 -29.33 -29.73
CA LEU A 503 11.84 -28.44 -29.96
C LEU A 503 12.25 -27.75 -28.65
N GLN A 504 13.19 -28.36 -27.93
CA GLN A 504 14.07 -27.69 -26.97
C GLN A 504 15.43 -27.56 -27.65
N GLU A 505 15.92 -26.34 -27.86
CA GLU A 505 17.34 -25.98 -28.13
C GLU A 505 17.38 -24.47 -28.43
N ASP A 506 18.06 -23.68 -27.59
CA ASP A 506 18.58 -22.33 -27.89
C ASP A 506 19.23 -21.73 -26.61
N ASP A 507 20.51 -22.04 -26.34
CA ASP A 507 21.23 -21.56 -25.14
C ASP A 507 22.71 -21.19 -25.41
N ILE A 508 23.04 -20.81 -26.65
CA ILE A 508 24.38 -20.38 -27.08
C ILE A 508 24.27 -19.16 -27.99
N ILE A 509 25.07 -18.11 -27.73
CA ILE A 509 25.21 -16.96 -28.62
C ILE A 509 26.67 -16.81 -29.04
N THR A 510 26.91 -16.73 -30.34
CA THR A 510 28.25 -16.59 -30.94
C THR A 510 28.36 -15.25 -31.65
N GLN A 511 29.45 -14.51 -31.43
CA GLN A 511 29.72 -13.22 -32.08
C GLN A 511 30.51 -13.38 -33.39
N GLU A 512 30.43 -12.37 -34.28
CA GLU A 512 31.10 -12.38 -35.61
C GLU A 512 32.65 -12.47 -35.54
N ASN A 513 33.23 -12.23 -34.36
CA ASN A 513 34.66 -12.41 -34.08
C ASN A 513 35.06 -13.86 -33.74
N GLY A 514 34.10 -14.81 -33.72
CA GLY A 514 34.32 -16.22 -33.39
C GLY A 514 34.32 -16.54 -31.90
N VAL A 515 34.00 -15.58 -31.02
CA VAL A 515 33.88 -15.82 -29.57
C VAL A 515 32.47 -16.34 -29.25
N ILE A 516 32.43 -17.49 -28.58
CA ILE A 516 31.22 -18.10 -28.03
C ILE A 516 30.99 -17.53 -26.62
N ILE A 517 29.77 -17.07 -26.34
CA ILE A 517 29.38 -16.56 -25.02
C ILE A 517 28.32 -17.49 -24.43
N HIS A 518 28.73 -18.29 -23.45
CA HIS A 518 27.80 -18.97 -22.54
C HIS A 518 27.29 -17.97 -21.50
N ARG A 519 26.03 -18.13 -21.07
CA ARG A 519 25.56 -17.46 -19.84
C ARG A 519 26.30 -18.06 -18.66
N GLY A 520 26.92 -17.21 -17.83
CA GLY A 520 27.70 -17.65 -16.68
C GLY A 520 26.84 -18.33 -15.62
N GLU A 521 27.42 -19.32 -14.96
CA GLU A 521 26.77 -20.10 -13.89
C GLU A 521 26.45 -19.22 -12.68
N VAL A 522 25.35 -19.53 -12.00
CA VAL A 522 25.02 -18.96 -10.70
C VAL A 522 25.88 -19.65 -9.65
N LEU A 523 26.63 -18.88 -8.85
CA LEU A 523 27.36 -19.43 -7.71
C LEU A 523 26.35 -19.83 -6.62
N ASP A 524 26.08 -21.13 -6.48
CA ASP A 524 25.51 -21.65 -5.24
C ASP A 524 26.59 -21.67 -4.15
N LEU A 525 26.16 -21.46 -2.90
CA LEU A 525 27.02 -21.38 -1.72
C LEU A 525 26.63 -22.40 -0.64
N PHE A 526 25.62 -23.24 -0.89
CA PHE A 526 25.08 -24.19 0.09
C PHE A 526 24.70 -25.55 -0.53
N GLU A 527 25.70 -26.29 -1.05
CA GLU A 527 25.51 -27.71 -1.42
C GLU A 527 25.43 -28.62 -0.17
N ASP A 528 24.22 -28.96 0.27
CA ASP A 528 24.00 -30.11 1.17
C ASP A 528 24.00 -31.41 0.34
N SER A 529 25.07 -32.21 0.49
CA SER A 529 25.37 -33.37 -0.35
C SER A 529 24.96 -34.72 0.26
N ALA A 530 24.16 -35.50 -0.48
CA ALA A 530 24.11 -36.98 -0.52
C ALA A 530 23.06 -37.39 -1.58
N SER A 531 23.34 -38.11 -2.67
CA SER A 531 23.89 -39.49 -2.81
C SER A 531 22.95 -40.57 -2.23
N ASP A 532 22.79 -41.77 -2.79
CA ASP A 532 23.56 -42.50 -3.81
C ASP A 532 22.60 -43.52 -4.52
N GLY A 533 22.96 -44.42 -5.45
CA GLY A 533 24.26 -44.87 -5.96
C GLY A 533 24.13 -46.09 -6.88
N GLY A 534 25.27 -46.68 -7.29
CA GLY A 534 25.33 -47.87 -8.17
C GLY A 534 26.72 -48.04 -8.80
N ILE A 535 27.80 -48.22 -8.02
CA ILE A 535 28.26 -49.48 -7.37
C ILE A 535 29.14 -50.32 -8.31
N ASP A 536 30.43 -50.39 -7.96
CA ASP A 536 31.43 -51.47 -8.06
C ASP A 536 32.82 -50.79 -7.82
N ASP A 537 33.75 -51.25 -6.98
CA ASP A 537 33.86 -52.47 -6.16
C ASP A 537 34.79 -52.23 -4.92
N GLU A 538 35.00 -53.27 -4.12
CA GLU A 538 35.98 -53.48 -3.02
C GLU A 538 35.68 -53.01 -1.57
N SER A 539 35.16 -53.98 -0.79
CA SER A 539 35.56 -54.37 0.58
C SER A 539 34.83 -53.83 1.84
N GLU A 540 34.03 -54.74 2.44
CA GLU A 540 33.91 -55.17 3.87
C GLU A 540 33.96 -54.10 5.02
N ASP A 541 33.14 -54.17 6.09
CA ASP A 541 32.51 -55.35 6.73
C ASP A 541 31.30 -55.05 7.69
N VAL A 542 30.54 -56.11 8.04
CA VAL A 542 29.54 -56.33 9.14
C VAL A 542 28.45 -55.27 9.54
N ARG A 543 27.24 -55.46 8.97
CA ARG A 543 25.88 -55.61 9.59
C ARG A 543 25.37 -54.73 10.77
N SER A 544 24.35 -53.90 10.46
CA SER A 544 22.92 -53.87 10.92
C SER A 544 22.47 -54.26 12.36
N PRO A 545 21.25 -53.87 12.85
CA PRO A 545 20.18 -52.99 12.29
C PRO A 545 19.76 -51.89 13.35
N SER A 546 18.54 -51.36 13.58
CA SER A 546 17.13 -51.39 13.07
C SER A 546 16.28 -50.26 13.71
N GLY A 547 15.18 -49.80 13.08
CA GLY A 547 13.94 -49.42 13.84
C GLY A 547 13.21 -48.09 13.57
N LEU A 548 12.21 -48.14 12.67
CA LEU A 548 10.84 -47.53 12.72
C LEU A 548 10.50 -46.09 13.25
N SER A 549 9.69 -45.41 12.42
CA SER A 549 8.45 -44.64 12.70
C SER A 549 8.43 -43.10 12.93
N GLU A 550 7.48 -42.49 12.19
CA GLU A 550 6.51 -41.43 12.57
C GLU A 550 6.88 -39.93 12.75
N SER A 551 6.27 -39.14 11.85
CA SER A 551 5.43 -37.95 12.11
C SER A 551 5.97 -36.53 11.85
N MET A 552 5.03 -35.65 11.43
CA MET A 552 5.11 -34.19 11.20
C MET A 552 6.12 -33.72 10.14
N GLN A 553 5.76 -33.04 9.05
CA GLN A 553 4.46 -32.48 8.64
C GLN A 553 3.85 -31.46 9.62
N ASP A 554 4.63 -30.42 9.96
CA ASP A 554 4.16 -29.07 10.34
C ASP A 554 5.35 -28.12 10.60
N LEU A 555 5.93 -27.46 9.57
CA LEU A 555 6.70 -26.19 9.75
C LEU A 555 7.04 -25.39 8.46
N VAL A 556 6.11 -25.20 7.51
CA VAL A 556 6.27 -24.20 6.44
C VAL A 556 5.27 -23.04 6.61
N ASP A 557 5.24 -22.50 7.82
CA ASP A 557 4.58 -21.23 8.10
C ASP A 557 5.29 -20.49 9.26
N GLY A 558 5.34 -19.16 9.21
CA GLY A 558 5.75 -18.35 10.37
C GLY A 558 7.21 -17.86 10.50
N HIS A 559 8.00 -17.69 9.41
CA HIS A 559 9.34 -17.05 9.49
C HIS A 559 9.42 -15.57 9.05
N LEU A 560 8.29 -14.87 8.94
CA LEU A 560 8.24 -13.41 8.77
C LEU A 560 7.78 -12.66 10.05
N ALA A 561 8.01 -13.24 11.24
CA ALA A 561 7.48 -12.74 12.52
C ALA A 561 8.52 -12.64 13.68
N ALA A 562 9.82 -12.72 13.39
CA ALA A 562 10.87 -12.96 14.40
C ALA A 562 11.83 -11.77 14.65
N ASN A 563 11.32 -10.55 14.86
CA ASN A 563 12.17 -9.42 15.32
C ASN A 563 11.47 -8.40 16.25
N LEU A 564 10.39 -8.82 16.92
CA LEU A 564 9.51 -7.92 17.69
C LEU A 564 9.22 -8.38 19.13
N ALA A 565 10.05 -9.27 19.70
CA ALA A 565 9.79 -9.91 21.01
C ALA A 565 11.04 -10.10 21.92
N ALA A 566 12.05 -9.23 21.85
CA ALA A 566 13.31 -9.40 22.58
C ALA A 566 13.68 -8.27 23.56
N PHE A 567 12.80 -7.93 24.52
CA PHE A 567 13.21 -7.31 25.81
C PHE A 567 12.07 -7.37 26.87
N ARG A 568 11.95 -8.53 27.55
CA ARG A 568 11.26 -8.65 28.85
C ARG A 568 12.10 -9.51 29.80
N SER A 569 12.93 -8.87 30.62
CA SER A 569 13.63 -9.52 31.73
C SER A 569 12.72 -9.56 32.97
N SER A 570 12.37 -10.77 33.41
CA SER A 570 11.62 -11.00 34.67
C SER A 570 12.47 -10.77 35.93
N PRO A 571 11.86 -10.55 37.11
CA PRO A 571 12.55 -10.02 38.30
C PRO A 571 13.15 -11.10 39.25
N PRO A 572 14.04 -10.70 40.17
CA PRO A 572 14.47 -11.52 41.31
C PRO A 572 13.41 -11.55 42.45
N PRO A 573 13.53 -12.46 43.45
CA PRO A 573 12.36 -12.92 44.22
C PRO A 573 12.23 -12.45 45.69
N LEU A 574 10.97 -12.48 46.17
CA LEU A 574 10.45 -12.88 47.49
C LEU A 574 11.15 -12.47 48.82
N ASN A 575 10.49 -11.52 49.50
CA ASN A 575 9.74 -11.74 50.77
C ASN A 575 10.46 -12.13 52.10
N ALA A 576 10.44 -11.21 53.08
CA ALA A 576 10.01 -11.46 54.48
C ALA A 576 9.91 -10.15 55.31
N GLY A 577 9.02 -10.08 56.31
CA GLY A 577 9.12 -9.13 57.44
C GLY A 577 7.99 -8.10 57.66
N ARG A 578 7.07 -8.40 58.60
CA ARG A 578 6.23 -7.43 59.37
C ARG A 578 7.07 -6.85 60.55
N PRO A 579 6.65 -5.82 61.34
CA PRO A 579 5.27 -5.34 61.58
C PRO A 579 5.04 -3.81 61.73
N SER A 580 3.77 -3.43 61.99
CA SER A 580 3.29 -2.15 62.57
C SER A 580 3.44 -2.16 64.12
N PRO A 581 3.02 -1.14 64.93
CA PRO A 581 2.22 0.08 64.67
C PRO A 581 2.78 1.37 65.34
N VAL A 582 1.94 2.17 66.02
CA VAL A 582 2.18 3.49 66.70
C VAL A 582 2.26 4.67 65.72
N SER A 583 1.30 5.59 65.52
CA SER A 583 0.26 6.28 66.33
C SER A 583 0.68 7.63 66.93
N ASN A 584 -0.06 8.69 66.59
CA ASN A 584 -0.43 9.89 67.39
C ASN A 584 -1.38 10.74 66.49
N HIS A 585 -2.63 11.03 66.90
CA HIS A 585 -3.07 12.13 67.80
C HIS A 585 -2.90 13.54 67.18
N ALA A 586 -3.89 14.44 67.20
CA ALA A 586 -5.30 14.37 67.63
C ALA A 586 -6.11 15.61 67.13
N ALA A 587 -7.40 15.71 67.48
CA ALA A 587 -8.25 16.92 67.52
C ALA A 587 -8.69 17.55 66.17
N ASP A 588 -9.89 18.12 66.00
CA ASP A 588 -11.17 17.99 66.77
C ASP A 588 -12.39 18.44 65.91
N ASN A 589 -13.61 18.14 66.37
CA ASN A 589 -14.94 18.79 66.19
C ASN A 589 -15.21 19.84 65.05
N SER A 590 -16.41 19.96 64.45
CA SER A 590 -17.70 19.25 64.59
C SER A 590 -18.76 19.74 63.57
N LYS A 591 -19.93 19.06 63.51
CA LYS A 591 -21.25 19.52 62.97
C LYS A 591 -21.37 19.70 61.44
N GLU A 592 -22.55 19.59 60.80
CA GLU A 592 -23.94 19.36 61.29
C GLU A 592 -24.75 18.47 60.30
N GLU A 593 -25.84 17.86 60.80
CA GLU A 593 -27.04 17.20 60.18
C GLU A 593 -27.11 16.81 58.67
N ALA A 594 -27.49 15.60 58.23
CA ALA A 594 -28.66 14.70 58.48
C ALA A 594 -29.86 14.95 57.50
N ALA A 595 -30.75 14.00 57.13
CA ALA A 595 -30.97 12.59 57.54
C ALA A 595 -31.54 11.71 56.37
N PRO A 596 -31.68 10.36 56.51
CA PRO A 596 -32.02 9.44 55.40
C PRO A 596 -33.27 8.52 55.61
N LEU A 597 -33.55 7.68 54.60
CA LEU A 597 -34.06 6.27 54.62
C LEU A 597 -35.09 5.75 55.67
N LEU A 598 -36.14 5.06 55.16
CA LEU A 598 -36.69 3.73 55.59
C LEU A 598 -37.40 3.09 54.36
N LEU A 599 -37.48 1.78 54.03
CA LEU A 599 -37.06 0.48 54.62
C LEU A 599 -38.06 -0.24 55.56
N GLU A 600 -38.80 -1.28 55.09
CA GLU A 600 -39.18 -2.48 55.89
C GLU A 600 -39.75 -3.69 55.07
N THR A 601 -40.15 -4.81 55.74
CA THR A 601 -40.16 -6.18 55.15
C THR A 601 -41.23 -7.18 55.66
N LYS A 602 -41.51 -8.24 54.85
CA LYS A 602 -42.12 -9.58 55.16
C LYS A 602 -43.63 -9.66 55.53
N VAL A 603 -44.27 -10.81 55.18
CA VAL A 603 -44.78 -11.86 56.11
C VAL A 603 -45.71 -12.92 55.41
N SER A 604 -45.47 -14.22 55.71
CA SER A 604 -46.32 -15.44 55.66
C SER A 604 -47.07 -15.97 54.41
N SER A 605 -47.23 -17.30 54.40
CA SER A 605 -48.17 -18.19 53.65
C SER A 605 -49.20 -18.80 54.66
N PRO A 606 -49.98 -19.91 54.44
CA PRO A 606 -50.18 -20.83 53.29
C PRO A 606 -51.66 -21.30 53.02
N SER A 607 -51.90 -22.13 51.97
CA SER A 607 -52.86 -23.28 51.93
C SER A 607 -52.95 -23.97 50.53
N VAL A 608 -53.32 -25.26 50.47
CA VAL A 608 -53.28 -26.21 49.32
C VAL A 608 -54.33 -27.33 49.58
N PRO A 609 -55.23 -27.79 48.64
CA PRO A 609 -54.90 -28.88 47.67
C PRO A 609 -55.79 -29.04 46.39
N ASN A 610 -55.52 -30.11 45.61
CA ASN A 610 -56.33 -30.78 44.56
C ASN A 610 -56.59 -30.05 43.22
N THR A 611 -56.65 -30.68 42.03
CA THR A 611 -56.70 -32.13 41.67
C THR A 611 -56.03 -32.42 40.30
N GLU A 612 -55.57 -33.66 40.08
CA GLU A 612 -55.17 -34.30 38.80
C GLU A 612 -56.41 -34.80 37.98
N PRO A 613 -56.35 -35.44 36.77
CA PRO A 613 -55.23 -36.19 36.13
C PRO A 613 -55.10 -36.10 34.57
N VAL A 614 -54.26 -36.98 33.97
CA VAL A 614 -54.13 -37.39 32.55
C VAL A 614 -53.55 -36.32 31.59
N SER A 615 -52.34 -36.39 31.01
CA SER A 615 -51.43 -37.45 30.54
C SER A 615 -51.66 -37.97 29.11
N GLU A 616 -50.79 -37.57 28.19
CA GLU A 616 -50.45 -38.34 26.99
C GLU A 616 -48.93 -38.21 26.77
N VAL A 617 -48.28 -39.30 26.37
CA VAL A 617 -46.83 -39.39 26.13
C VAL A 617 -46.68 -39.86 24.69
N ASP A 618 -45.91 -39.13 23.90
CA ASP A 618 -45.55 -39.53 22.54
C ASP A 618 -44.09 -40.00 22.50
N THR A 619 -43.81 -41.00 21.67
CA THR A 619 -42.60 -41.84 21.76
C THR A 619 -41.55 -41.51 20.71
N ASP A 620 -40.32 -41.98 20.95
CA ASP A 620 -39.16 -41.77 20.08
C ASP A 620 -39.38 -42.25 18.63
N ALA A 621 -38.76 -41.53 17.69
CA ALA A 621 -38.48 -42.00 16.34
C ALA A 621 -37.05 -41.58 15.98
N GLU A 622 -36.20 -42.54 15.64
CA GLU A 622 -34.78 -42.33 15.35
C GLU A 622 -34.60 -41.69 13.97
N GLU A 623 -33.85 -40.58 13.89
CA GLU A 623 -33.48 -39.99 12.60
C GLU A 623 -32.21 -40.68 12.07
N ILE A 624 -32.36 -41.41 10.96
CA ILE A 624 -31.29 -42.23 10.37
C ILE A 624 -30.22 -41.33 9.75
N VAL A 625 -29.02 -41.33 10.33
CA VAL A 625 -27.83 -40.71 9.74
C VAL A 625 -27.28 -41.63 8.66
N GLU A 626 -27.74 -41.43 7.41
CA GLU A 626 -27.21 -42.14 6.25
C GLU A 626 -25.82 -41.57 5.89
N ILE A 627 -24.78 -42.32 6.25
CA ILE A 627 -23.39 -41.98 5.91
C ILE A 627 -23.18 -42.30 4.43
N VAL A 628 -23.10 -41.28 3.59
CA VAL A 628 -22.62 -41.39 2.21
C VAL A 628 -21.10 -41.39 2.25
N GLU A 629 -20.48 -42.45 1.71
CA GLU A 629 -19.03 -42.59 1.62
C GLU A 629 -18.45 -41.59 0.60
N GLU A 630 -17.30 -40.98 0.92
CA GLU A 630 -16.62 -40.06 -0.01
C GLU A 630 -15.87 -40.85 -1.09
N GLU A 631 -16.43 -40.95 -2.29
CA GLU A 631 -15.66 -41.32 -3.49
C GLU A 631 -14.76 -40.15 -3.93
N ASP A 632 -13.53 -40.45 -4.37
CA ASP A 632 -12.52 -39.48 -4.80
C ASP A 632 -12.93 -38.71 -6.08
N PHE A 633 -13.70 -37.63 -5.92
CA PHE A 633 -14.01 -36.69 -7.00
C PHE A 633 -12.87 -35.68 -7.23
N GLU A 634 -12.57 -35.42 -8.51
CA GLU A 634 -11.63 -34.36 -8.90
C GLU A 634 -11.96 -33.01 -8.24
N THR A 635 -10.91 -32.28 -7.83
CA THR A 635 -11.01 -30.92 -7.24
C THR A 635 -12.13 -30.07 -7.86
N PRO A 636 -13.23 -29.83 -7.12
CA PRO A 636 -14.44 -29.22 -7.68
C PRO A 636 -14.15 -27.87 -8.33
N ALA A 637 -14.80 -27.59 -9.46
CA ALA A 637 -14.51 -26.42 -10.29
C ALA A 637 -14.65 -25.06 -9.55
N ILE A 638 -15.39 -25.04 -8.43
CA ILE A 638 -15.52 -23.89 -7.51
C ILE A 638 -14.20 -23.52 -6.80
N ASN A 639 -13.30 -24.50 -6.59
CA ASN A 639 -11.97 -24.29 -6.02
C ASN A 639 -11.02 -23.73 -7.09
N LYS A 640 -11.07 -24.25 -8.32
CA LYS A 640 -10.34 -23.70 -9.48
C LYS A 640 -10.75 -22.26 -9.79
N LEU A 641 -12.06 -21.96 -9.69
CA LEU A 641 -12.60 -20.58 -9.73
C LEU A 641 -12.07 -19.67 -8.63
N SER A 642 -11.63 -20.20 -7.48
CA SER A 642 -11.02 -19.39 -6.42
C SER A 642 -9.51 -19.21 -6.62
N SER A 643 -8.77 -20.24 -7.02
CA SER A 643 -7.32 -20.15 -7.23
C SER A 643 -6.92 -19.29 -8.45
N LEU A 644 -7.80 -19.12 -9.43
CA LEU A 644 -7.60 -18.21 -10.56
C LEU A 644 -7.82 -16.71 -10.22
N LEU A 645 -8.13 -16.38 -8.95
CA LEU A 645 -8.50 -15.02 -8.54
C LEU A 645 -7.49 -14.34 -7.60
N ASP A 646 -6.35 -14.95 -7.29
CA ASP A 646 -5.27 -14.36 -6.48
C ASP A 646 -4.23 -13.62 -7.35
N LEU A 647 -4.75 -12.83 -8.32
CA LEU A 647 -4.05 -11.81 -9.12
C LEU A 647 -4.31 -10.40 -8.55
#